data_AF-A0A9E1AUW0-F1
#
_entry.id   AF-A0A9E1AUW0-F1
#
_cell.length_a   1.000
_cell.length_b   1.000
_cell.length_c   1.000
_cell.angle_alpha   90.00
_cell.angle_beta   90.00
_cell.angle_gamma   90.00
#
_symmetry.space_group_name_H-M   'P 1'
#
loop_
_entity.id
_entity.type
_entity.pdbx_description
1 polymer ?
#
loop_
_entity_poly.entity_id
_entity_poly.type
_entity_poly.pdbx_seq_one_letter_code
_entity_poly.pdbx_strand_id
1 'polypeptide(L)'
;MSEIRGEQENPVTYAGCTVPTFDPEHAVKQTAVSTKDSLQIINDTEFTYSEGWTPYRLTPRWLGYFNNTNTSSSSAGAWAEYLFSNCESIVLYCAVGKEHGKGLVYLDGGAPVEIDTYREDEIGVRKLFDSGLLPEGEHKIRIEVAESEGKTLELDHLEAAGIPAPIRIINNGNSAFFHSTTGFHREENADSYSGRLLTASDSEEEVSFYFKGSYVRLYGEKAPENGKFEILLDGESKGTIDCQGSSRQISTLLFEVEGLAEDMFHELRLITPDEHRVAIDYAEIPYNESLMTVMNRRTDQELARMERHETTATEPKDWKPITLSGKVPEHEVDLHGGVFRQAFQRNIQYLKDSLKKPCWVDNKDQDRIWVDMLSASNEGRMLGGIGNTLRFAEDEELRQAAEEIIDVIERRQFMNGNGYMMPYDSNHYKLWQVGWPEIMMDEEKNYDRAMLTKGMLAAGQGGLTQAYPILRKFYDWYNNAKEYLPYMLLGSMGVQGSIAGPLVYHSPAGIPEDIMTNMKYYDMDWWLEYLAQGLPESIWRFTLNRPHNYLLTSICAYFEEYTATGEQKYLDACLGAWNIYHQFFHLPGGGISICEHFECPPKSHFLTNLPNNIYETCGGVFWIDLNHRFLQLWPERELYAAQMEQSIYNIVLASQGEDGCIRYFNHMNGRKDIPGRYNTCCEIQATAFFGKLPQYIYMLADDGVYVNLFAGSDIRFEVDGRPYGIHMNTKFPYTKEVSLHLSAPAGGNMKVRLRIPSWTTGPVEVCINGIVVAAGKPGEYITLEQEWQDGDRIEFSLPMTFKAERYIGRDRVDGCERYAFSYGPLLMAVRGPLSDNCLQAKDEPTIRLSLSAEELLAGLTETDKPLEFSIANEETYRLVPYFSIKDESFTCFPALNQ
;
A
#
# COMPACT_ATOMS: atom_id res chain seq x y z
N MET A 1 -10.36 45.21 3.79
CA MET A 1 -11.00 45.98 2.70
C MET A 1 -9.92 46.39 1.69
N SER A 2 -9.85 45.69 0.55
CA SER A 2 -9.78 46.26 -0.81
C SER A 2 -9.42 45.15 -1.81
N GLU A 3 -10.47 44.69 -2.51
CA GLU A 3 -10.52 44.20 -3.90
C GLU A 3 -9.27 43.57 -4.53
N ILE A 4 -9.35 42.27 -4.83
CA ILE A 4 -8.77 41.70 -6.05
C ILE A 4 -9.87 41.00 -6.85
N ARG A 5 -9.81 41.29 -8.15
CA ARG A 5 -10.73 41.00 -9.24
C ARG A 5 -10.91 39.51 -9.50
N GLY A 6 -12.09 39.18 -10.02
CA GLY A 6 -12.42 37.87 -10.54
C GLY A 6 -11.62 37.49 -11.79
N GLU A 7 -11.25 36.22 -11.81
CA GLU A 7 -11.04 35.41 -12.99
C GLU A 7 -11.98 34.21 -12.85
N GLN A 8 -12.60 33.78 -13.95
CA GLN A 8 -13.40 32.57 -14.00
C GLN A 8 -12.52 31.38 -13.58
N GLU A 9 -12.89 30.73 -12.48
CA GLU A 9 -12.30 29.48 -12.02
C GLU A 9 -12.57 28.39 -13.08
N ASN A 10 -11.56 28.09 -13.90
CA ASN A 10 -11.45 26.74 -14.43
C ASN A 10 -11.12 25.82 -13.24
N PRO A 11 -11.72 24.63 -13.12
CA PRO A 11 -11.30 23.67 -12.12
C PRO A 11 -9.82 23.38 -12.30
N VAL A 12 -9.02 23.66 -11.27
CA VAL A 12 -7.62 23.25 -11.23
C VAL A 12 -7.60 21.76 -10.97
N THR A 13 -7.44 20.98 -12.03
CA THR A 13 -7.14 19.55 -11.92
C THR A 13 -5.71 19.36 -11.43
N TYR A 14 -5.58 18.67 -10.30
CA TYR A 14 -4.30 18.20 -9.78
C TYR A 14 -4.29 16.68 -9.77
N ALA A 15 -3.27 16.06 -10.39
CA ALA A 15 -3.18 14.60 -10.57
C ALA A 15 -4.50 13.96 -11.10
N GLY A 16 -5.26 14.67 -11.95
CA GLY A 16 -6.49 14.16 -12.56
C GLY A 16 -7.80 14.37 -11.79
N CYS A 17 -7.80 14.96 -10.58
CA CYS A 17 -9.03 15.17 -9.79
C CYS A 17 -9.61 16.59 -9.91
N THR A 18 -10.93 16.69 -10.13
CA THR A 18 -11.73 17.93 -10.05
C THR A 18 -12.73 17.80 -8.91
N VAL A 19 -12.82 18.80 -8.02
CA VAL A 19 -13.70 18.75 -6.83
C VAL A 19 -14.48 20.08 -6.68
N PRO A 20 -15.79 20.05 -6.38
CA PRO A 20 -16.62 21.26 -6.30
C PRO A 20 -16.38 22.11 -5.03
N THR A 21 -16.71 23.42 -5.13
CA THR A 21 -16.47 24.46 -4.12
C THR A 21 -17.48 24.47 -2.96
N PHE A 22 -17.01 24.96 -1.80
CA PHE A 22 -17.60 24.85 -0.45
C PHE A 22 -18.48 26.03 -0.04
N ASP A 23 -19.51 25.77 0.77
CA ASP A 23 -20.29 26.78 1.54
C ASP A 23 -20.18 26.48 3.06
N PRO A 24 -19.55 27.37 3.86
CA PRO A 24 -19.27 27.16 5.28
C PRO A 24 -20.46 27.16 6.26
N GLU A 25 -21.66 27.56 5.85
CA GLU A 25 -22.76 27.80 6.81
C GLU A 25 -23.47 26.53 7.33
N HIS A 26 -23.12 25.33 6.81
CA HIS A 26 -23.89 24.10 7.04
C HIS A 26 -23.21 22.98 7.86
N ALA A 27 -22.13 23.26 8.61
CA ALA A 27 -21.48 22.25 9.45
C ALA A 27 -22.37 21.78 10.63
N VAL A 28 -23.05 20.64 10.46
CA VAL A 28 -23.88 20.00 11.50
C VAL A 28 -23.00 19.20 12.45
N LYS A 29 -23.19 19.39 13.75
CA LYS A 29 -22.60 18.57 14.82
C LYS A 29 -23.10 17.12 14.71
N GLN A 30 -22.18 16.16 14.54
CA GLN A 30 -22.48 14.74 14.64
C GLN A 30 -23.13 14.43 16.00
N THR A 31 -24.27 13.75 15.96
CA THR A 31 -24.93 13.19 17.14
C THR A 31 -24.57 11.72 17.22
N ALA A 32 -23.89 11.33 18.30
CA ALA A 32 -23.69 9.93 18.63
C ALA A 32 -25.05 9.23 18.75
N VAL A 33 -25.32 8.27 17.87
CA VAL A 33 -26.54 7.46 17.92
C VAL A 33 -26.43 6.49 19.10
N SER A 34 -27.35 6.65 20.06
CA SER A 34 -27.48 5.79 21.23
C SER A 34 -28.11 4.46 20.82
N THR A 35 -27.44 3.35 21.10
CA THR A 35 -27.98 1.99 20.94
C THR A 35 -29.13 1.73 21.93
N LYS A 36 -30.36 1.68 21.45
CA LYS A 36 -31.46 0.98 22.14
C LYS A 36 -31.39 -0.50 21.79
N ASP A 37 -31.56 -1.37 22.78
CA ASP A 37 -31.31 -2.84 22.78
C ASP A 37 -32.12 -3.70 21.77
N SER A 38 -32.69 -3.13 20.71
CA SER A 38 -33.38 -3.87 19.63
C SER A 38 -33.41 -3.15 18.28
N LEU A 39 -32.53 -2.18 18.04
CA LEU A 39 -32.43 -1.43 16.78
C LEU A 39 -31.22 -1.91 15.96
N GLN A 40 -31.47 -2.39 14.74
CA GLN A 40 -30.45 -2.73 13.75
C GLN A 40 -30.25 -1.55 12.80
N ILE A 41 -29.00 -1.20 12.51
CA ILE A 41 -28.65 -0.20 11.50
C ILE A 41 -28.00 -0.93 10.33
N ILE A 42 -28.59 -0.77 9.14
CA ILE A 42 -28.16 -1.39 7.89
C ILE A 42 -27.53 -0.31 7.03
N ASN A 43 -26.25 -0.46 6.72
CA ASN A 43 -25.52 0.49 5.89
C ASN A 43 -25.91 0.36 4.40
N ASP A 44 -25.73 1.42 3.59
CA ASP A 44 -25.94 1.38 2.13
C ASP A 44 -25.17 0.22 1.48
N THR A 45 -23.94 -0.03 1.93
CA THR A 45 -23.10 -1.13 1.43
C THR A 45 -23.68 -2.54 1.63
N GLU A 46 -24.71 -2.71 2.46
CA GLU A 46 -25.35 -4.01 2.73
C GLU A 46 -26.54 -4.30 1.79
N PHE A 47 -26.94 -3.34 0.93
CA PHE A 47 -28.03 -3.49 -0.02
C PHE A 47 -27.63 -4.29 -1.26
N THR A 48 -28.64 -4.84 -1.93
CA THR A 48 -28.52 -5.36 -3.30
C THR A 48 -28.90 -4.27 -4.30
N TYR A 49 -28.06 -4.04 -5.31
CA TYR A 49 -28.29 -2.99 -6.32
C TYR A 49 -28.45 -3.57 -7.73
N SER A 50 -29.33 -2.95 -8.52
CA SER A 50 -29.36 -3.13 -9.97
C SER A 50 -28.17 -2.45 -10.64
N GLU A 51 -28.04 -2.59 -11.97
CA GLU A 51 -27.16 -1.71 -12.75
C GLU A 51 -27.53 -0.23 -12.60
N GLY A 52 -26.53 0.65 -12.77
CA GLY A 52 -26.69 2.10 -12.72
C GLY A 52 -26.40 2.75 -11.37
N TRP A 53 -26.09 1.98 -10.32
CA TRP A 53 -25.64 2.49 -9.02
C TRP A 53 -24.12 2.53 -8.89
N THR A 54 -23.62 3.58 -8.24
CA THR A 54 -22.22 3.81 -7.97
C THR A 54 -22.01 3.91 -6.46
N PRO A 55 -21.29 2.98 -5.83
CA PRO A 55 -20.90 3.12 -4.43
C PRO A 55 -19.77 4.13 -4.30
N TYR A 56 -19.88 5.00 -3.30
CA TYR A 56 -18.87 5.95 -2.89
C TYR A 56 -18.40 5.57 -1.49
N ARG A 57 -17.11 5.30 -1.39
CA ARG A 57 -16.46 4.95 -0.12
C ARG A 57 -15.71 6.15 0.42
N LEU A 58 -15.55 6.19 1.75
CA LEU A 58 -14.78 7.22 2.45
C LEU A 58 -15.30 8.63 2.14
N THR A 59 -16.61 8.79 2.12
CA THR A 59 -17.22 10.11 2.09
C THR A 59 -16.65 10.93 3.24
N PRO A 60 -16.36 12.22 3.06
CA PRO A 60 -15.82 13.02 4.14
C PRO A 60 -16.66 12.92 5.43
N ARG A 61 -16.01 12.63 6.57
CA ARG A 61 -16.67 12.43 7.89
C ARG A 61 -17.61 13.57 8.29
N TRP A 62 -17.32 14.79 7.85
CA TRP A 62 -18.13 15.97 8.13
C TRP A 62 -19.47 16.02 7.36
N LEU A 63 -19.65 15.23 6.28
CA LEU A 63 -20.92 15.15 5.55
C LEU A 63 -22.01 14.36 6.32
N GLY A 64 -21.62 13.63 7.36
CA GLY A 64 -22.55 12.96 8.27
C GLY A 64 -23.19 11.68 7.73
N TYR A 65 -22.67 11.12 6.64
CA TYR A 65 -23.03 9.78 6.18
C TYR A 65 -22.70 8.72 7.24
N PHE A 66 -23.60 7.77 7.43
CA PHE A 66 -23.39 6.64 8.33
C PHE A 66 -22.23 5.80 7.81
N ASN A 67 -21.27 5.47 8.69
CA ASN A 67 -20.06 4.73 8.32
C ASN A 67 -19.29 5.30 7.12
N ASN A 68 -19.44 6.58 6.79
CA ASN A 68 -18.67 7.24 5.74
C ASN A 68 -18.82 6.61 4.34
N THR A 69 -19.99 6.05 4.05
CA THR A 69 -20.32 5.46 2.75
C THR A 69 -21.62 6.03 2.24
N ASN A 70 -21.76 6.10 0.92
CA ASN A 70 -23.06 6.32 0.29
C ASN A 70 -23.09 5.64 -1.06
N THR A 71 -24.28 5.29 -1.54
CA THR A 71 -24.43 4.67 -2.86
C THR A 71 -25.46 5.48 -3.63
N SER A 72 -25.10 5.93 -4.83
CA SER A 72 -25.93 6.85 -5.60
C SER A 72 -26.18 6.40 -7.04
N SER A 73 -27.27 6.89 -7.62
CA SER A 73 -27.63 6.64 -9.01
C SER A 73 -28.44 7.78 -9.59
N SER A 74 -28.20 8.08 -10.88
CA SER A 74 -29.05 8.94 -11.72
C SER A 74 -29.81 8.15 -12.79
N SER A 75 -29.72 6.82 -12.78
CA SER A 75 -30.34 5.96 -13.78
C SER A 75 -31.79 5.67 -13.40
N ALA A 76 -32.74 6.31 -14.09
CA ALA A 76 -34.17 6.08 -13.84
C ALA A 76 -34.53 4.59 -13.95
N GLY A 77 -35.26 4.07 -12.96
CA GLY A 77 -35.62 2.66 -12.84
C GLY A 77 -34.54 1.75 -12.24
N ALA A 78 -33.34 2.27 -11.97
CA ALA A 78 -32.36 1.55 -11.16
C ALA A 78 -32.89 1.39 -9.73
N TRP A 79 -32.65 0.25 -9.10
CA TRP A 79 -33.24 -0.10 -7.80
C TRP A 79 -32.21 -0.65 -6.81
N ALA A 80 -32.50 -0.47 -5.53
CA ALA A 80 -31.80 -1.05 -4.38
C ALA A 80 -32.80 -1.84 -3.52
N GLU A 81 -32.44 -3.03 -3.04
CA GLU A 81 -33.30 -3.89 -2.22
C GLU A 81 -32.58 -4.37 -0.95
N TYR A 82 -33.36 -4.49 0.13
CA TYR A 82 -32.94 -5.15 1.36
C TYR A 82 -34.06 -6.02 1.93
N LEU A 83 -33.69 -7.19 2.46
CA LEU A 83 -34.58 -8.16 3.08
C LEU A 83 -34.42 -8.12 4.60
N PHE A 84 -35.54 -8.02 5.30
CA PHE A 84 -35.61 -8.03 6.76
C PHE A 84 -36.34 -9.28 7.22
N SER A 85 -35.96 -9.78 8.38
CA SER A 85 -36.73 -10.80 9.06
C SER A 85 -36.87 -10.48 10.55
N ASN A 86 -38.06 -10.74 11.10
CA ASN A 86 -38.51 -10.36 12.45
C ASN A 86 -38.40 -8.84 12.73
N CYS A 87 -38.77 -8.02 11.75
CA CYS A 87 -38.75 -6.55 11.84
C CYS A 87 -40.14 -5.96 12.14
N GLU A 88 -40.21 -5.03 13.08
CA GLU A 88 -41.44 -4.35 13.50
C GLU A 88 -41.59 -2.94 12.90
N SER A 89 -40.51 -2.33 12.40
CA SER A 89 -40.55 -1.02 11.71
C SER A 89 -39.24 -0.71 10.99
N ILE A 90 -39.31 0.00 9.87
CA ILE A 90 -38.20 0.40 9.03
C ILE A 90 -38.20 1.93 8.83
N VAL A 91 -37.04 2.56 8.97
CA VAL A 91 -36.82 3.99 8.71
C VAL A 91 -35.66 4.17 7.74
N LEU A 92 -35.88 4.86 6.61
CA LEU A 92 -34.87 5.11 5.58
C LEU A 92 -34.31 6.52 5.68
N TYR A 93 -32.98 6.58 5.59
CA TYR A 93 -32.21 7.81 5.54
C TYR A 93 -31.50 7.93 4.19
N CYS A 94 -31.62 9.12 3.58
CA CYS A 94 -31.00 9.46 2.31
C CYS A 94 -30.30 10.82 2.42
N ALA A 95 -29.30 11.06 1.57
CA ALA A 95 -28.72 12.39 1.43
C ALA A 95 -29.73 13.34 0.77
N VAL A 96 -29.73 14.60 1.20
CA VAL A 96 -30.53 15.68 0.59
C VAL A 96 -29.63 16.82 0.13
N GLY A 97 -30.02 17.48 -0.96
CA GLY A 97 -29.19 18.46 -1.65
C GLY A 97 -29.76 18.91 -2.99
N LYS A 98 -29.20 20.00 -3.55
CA LYS A 98 -29.70 20.60 -4.80
C LYS A 98 -29.48 19.72 -6.03
N GLU A 99 -28.47 18.85 -5.99
CA GLU A 99 -28.14 17.91 -7.07
C GLU A 99 -28.98 16.62 -6.99
N HIS A 100 -29.83 16.46 -5.96
CA HIS A 100 -30.55 15.22 -5.70
C HIS A 100 -32.01 15.24 -6.18
N GLY A 101 -32.51 14.05 -6.53
CA GLY A 101 -33.77 13.83 -7.23
C GLY A 101 -34.84 13.18 -6.36
N LYS A 102 -35.65 12.33 -6.98
CA LYS A 102 -36.75 11.63 -6.32
C LYS A 102 -36.52 10.12 -6.35
N GLY A 103 -37.08 9.42 -5.38
CA GLY A 103 -37.09 7.97 -5.31
C GLY A 103 -38.50 7.43 -5.06
N LEU A 104 -38.71 6.17 -5.37
CA LEU A 104 -39.93 5.42 -5.08
C LEU A 104 -39.59 4.28 -4.12
N VAL A 105 -40.22 4.28 -2.94
CA VAL A 105 -40.02 3.24 -1.92
C VAL A 105 -41.21 2.27 -1.95
N TYR A 106 -40.94 1.01 -2.25
CA TYR A 106 -41.91 -0.08 -2.20
C TYR A 106 -41.65 -0.92 -0.96
N LEU A 107 -42.70 -1.23 -0.22
CA LEU A 107 -42.67 -2.18 0.88
C LEU A 107 -43.54 -3.38 0.52
N ASP A 108 -42.95 -4.58 0.55
CA ASP A 108 -43.61 -5.87 0.27
C ASP A 108 -44.37 -5.91 -1.07
N GLY A 109 -43.86 -5.19 -2.08
CA GLY A 109 -44.48 -5.08 -3.40
C GLY A 109 -45.79 -4.27 -3.42
N GLY A 110 -46.09 -3.54 -2.34
CA GLY A 110 -47.22 -2.62 -2.24
C GLY A 110 -47.07 -1.37 -3.14
N ALA A 111 -48.02 -0.44 -3.03
CA ALA A 111 -47.96 0.82 -3.76
C ALA A 111 -46.75 1.67 -3.30
N PRO A 112 -46.00 2.30 -4.22
CA PRO A 112 -44.81 3.05 -3.86
C PRO A 112 -45.14 4.33 -3.11
N VAL A 113 -44.27 4.69 -2.17
CA VAL A 113 -44.20 6.00 -1.53
C VAL A 113 -43.09 6.81 -2.21
N GLU A 114 -43.44 7.95 -2.80
CA GLU A 114 -42.44 8.86 -3.36
C GLU A 114 -41.67 9.57 -2.23
N ILE A 115 -40.34 9.56 -2.33
CA ILE A 115 -39.44 10.34 -1.48
C ILE A 115 -38.79 11.45 -2.32
N ASP A 116 -38.69 12.64 -1.75
CA ASP A 116 -38.05 13.79 -2.39
C ASP A 116 -36.77 14.18 -1.64
N THR A 117 -35.64 13.97 -2.31
CA THR A 117 -34.29 14.23 -1.77
C THR A 117 -33.76 15.61 -2.19
N TYR A 118 -34.48 16.34 -3.04
CA TYR A 118 -34.09 17.68 -3.44
C TYR A 118 -34.25 18.69 -2.31
N ARG A 119 -33.19 19.44 -1.99
CA ARG A 119 -33.26 20.61 -1.11
C ARG A 119 -32.37 21.72 -1.66
N GLU A 120 -32.93 22.92 -1.81
CA GLU A 120 -32.21 24.07 -2.38
C GLU A 120 -31.03 24.51 -1.51
N ASP A 121 -31.28 24.67 -0.21
CA ASP A 121 -30.37 25.31 0.75
C ASP A 121 -29.95 24.35 1.88
N GLU A 122 -30.06 23.03 1.69
CA GLU A 122 -29.77 22.04 2.74
C GLU A 122 -28.95 20.88 2.19
N ILE A 123 -27.87 20.52 2.89
CA ILE A 123 -27.01 19.38 2.57
C ILE A 123 -26.94 18.45 3.79
N GLY A 124 -26.99 17.14 3.55
CA GLY A 124 -26.70 16.10 4.54
C GLY A 124 -27.74 14.99 4.58
N VAL A 125 -27.65 14.10 5.57
CA VAL A 125 -28.52 12.93 5.68
C VAL A 125 -29.83 13.26 6.41
N ARG A 126 -30.97 12.83 5.87
CA ARG A 126 -32.30 13.01 6.47
C ARG A 126 -33.12 11.74 6.41
N LYS A 127 -33.96 11.56 7.43
CA LYS A 127 -35.05 10.57 7.43
C LYS A 127 -36.05 10.94 6.33
N LEU A 128 -36.21 10.10 5.32
CA LEU A 128 -37.13 10.33 4.19
C LEU A 128 -38.29 9.33 4.10
N PHE A 129 -38.19 8.18 4.75
CA PHE A 129 -39.29 7.23 4.82
C PHE A 129 -39.37 6.55 6.19
N ASP A 130 -40.59 6.24 6.62
CA ASP A 130 -40.91 5.56 7.87
C ASP A 130 -42.09 4.63 7.59
N SER A 131 -41.91 3.33 7.80
CA SER A 131 -42.96 2.34 7.55
C SER A 131 -44.08 2.39 8.60
N GLY A 132 -43.84 3.03 9.75
CA GLY A 132 -44.61 2.79 10.96
C GLY A 132 -44.45 1.34 11.44
N LEU A 133 -45.40 0.89 12.27
CA LEU A 133 -45.43 -0.48 12.77
C LEU A 133 -45.81 -1.47 11.66
N LEU A 134 -45.00 -2.50 11.52
CA LEU A 134 -45.19 -3.64 10.64
C LEU A 134 -45.61 -4.87 11.45
N PRO A 135 -46.38 -5.80 10.84
CA PRO A 135 -46.59 -7.12 11.43
C PRO A 135 -45.24 -7.82 11.66
N GLU A 136 -45.08 -8.53 12.78
CA GLU A 136 -43.86 -9.33 13.00
C GLU A 136 -43.71 -10.37 11.86
N GLY A 137 -42.60 -10.31 11.14
CA GLY A 137 -42.33 -11.23 10.02
C GLY A 137 -41.21 -10.79 9.08
N GLU A 138 -41.20 -11.39 7.89
CA GLU A 138 -40.28 -11.02 6.81
C GLU A 138 -40.83 -9.84 6.03
N HIS A 139 -39.95 -8.90 5.70
CA HIS A 139 -40.28 -7.72 4.91
C HIS A 139 -39.22 -7.44 3.85
N LYS A 140 -39.64 -6.87 2.72
CA LYS A 140 -38.75 -6.40 1.66
C LYS A 140 -38.98 -4.93 1.38
N ILE A 141 -37.92 -4.14 1.50
CA ILE A 141 -37.88 -2.77 0.98
C ILE A 141 -37.19 -2.76 -0.39
N ARG A 142 -37.78 -2.05 -1.35
CA ARG A 142 -37.16 -1.71 -2.63
C ARG A 142 -37.20 -0.20 -2.81
N ILE A 143 -36.06 0.40 -3.11
CA ILE A 143 -35.95 1.81 -3.45
C ILE A 143 -35.57 1.92 -4.92
N GLU A 144 -36.38 2.62 -5.70
CA GLU A 144 -36.17 2.81 -7.14
C GLU A 144 -35.92 4.29 -7.45
N VAL A 145 -34.95 4.57 -8.32
CA VAL A 145 -34.64 5.93 -8.80
C VAL A 145 -35.79 6.39 -9.70
N ALA A 146 -36.47 7.45 -9.30
CA ALA A 146 -37.50 8.06 -10.14
C ALA A 146 -36.86 8.87 -11.28
N GLU A 147 -37.61 9.12 -12.36
CA GLU A 147 -37.13 10.00 -13.42
C GLU A 147 -36.97 11.44 -12.90
N SER A 148 -35.73 11.95 -12.88
CA SER A 148 -35.41 13.23 -12.21
C SER A 148 -34.41 14.12 -12.96
N GLU A 149 -34.58 14.33 -14.27
CA GLU A 149 -33.83 15.31 -15.09
C GLU A 149 -32.32 15.44 -14.78
N GLY A 150 -31.61 14.31 -14.65
CA GLY A 150 -30.16 14.29 -14.39
C GLY A 150 -29.74 14.44 -12.92
N LYS A 151 -30.69 14.56 -11.99
CA LYS A 151 -30.44 14.54 -10.55
C LYS A 151 -30.21 13.12 -10.01
N THR A 152 -29.47 13.00 -8.92
CA THR A 152 -29.11 11.71 -8.30
C THR A 152 -29.98 11.35 -7.11
N LEU A 153 -30.23 10.07 -6.87
CA LEU A 153 -30.71 9.57 -5.58
C LEU A 153 -29.51 8.99 -4.82
N GLU A 154 -29.30 9.39 -3.57
CA GLU A 154 -28.23 8.87 -2.71
C GLU A 154 -28.78 8.19 -1.47
N LEU A 155 -28.41 6.93 -1.27
CA LEU A 155 -28.76 6.13 -0.09
C LEU A 155 -27.63 6.19 0.94
N ASP A 156 -28.01 6.24 2.22
CA ASP A 156 -27.07 6.26 3.33
C ASP A 156 -27.30 5.04 4.26
N HIS A 157 -28.42 4.97 4.98
CA HIS A 157 -28.69 3.82 5.85
C HIS A 157 -30.19 3.58 6.11
N LEU A 158 -30.48 2.38 6.62
CA LEU A 158 -31.79 1.98 7.15
C LEU A 158 -31.68 1.67 8.64
N GLU A 159 -32.67 2.08 9.41
CA GLU A 159 -32.88 1.63 10.78
C GLU A 159 -34.05 0.64 10.80
N ALA A 160 -33.86 -0.52 11.42
CA ALA A 160 -34.87 -1.56 11.57
C ALA A 160 -35.00 -1.96 13.04
N ALA A 161 -36.19 -1.79 13.62
CA ALA A 161 -36.49 -2.24 14.98
C ALA A 161 -37.00 -3.69 14.98
N GLY A 162 -36.51 -4.53 15.89
CA GLY A 162 -36.98 -5.92 16.04
C GLY A 162 -35.95 -6.90 16.61
N ILE A 163 -36.31 -8.19 16.67
CA ILE A 163 -35.42 -9.29 17.08
C ILE A 163 -34.63 -9.74 15.84
N PRO A 164 -33.31 -9.95 15.90
CA PRO A 164 -32.55 -10.44 14.76
C PRO A 164 -33.09 -11.76 14.23
N ALA A 165 -33.32 -11.84 12.92
CA ALA A 165 -33.70 -13.07 12.28
C ALA A 165 -32.50 -13.86 11.74
N PRO A 166 -32.57 -15.20 11.78
CA PRO A 166 -31.62 -16.07 11.10
C PRO A 166 -32.01 -16.31 9.63
N ILE A 167 -30.95 -16.50 8.84
CA ILE A 167 -30.83 -16.65 7.38
C ILE A 167 -30.86 -15.32 6.63
N ARG A 168 -29.67 -14.87 6.24
CA ARG A 168 -29.47 -13.71 5.37
C ARG A 168 -28.80 -14.16 4.08
N ILE A 169 -29.29 -13.66 2.95
CA ILE A 169 -28.82 -14.02 1.62
C ILE A 169 -27.99 -12.87 1.06
N ILE A 170 -26.77 -13.17 0.64
CA ILE A 170 -25.90 -12.24 -0.10
C ILE A 170 -25.78 -12.75 -1.51
N ASN A 171 -26.22 -11.94 -2.46
CA ASN A 171 -26.07 -12.26 -3.87
C ASN A 171 -24.87 -11.59 -4.53
N ASN A 172 -24.57 -12.04 -5.74
CA ASN A 172 -23.51 -11.51 -6.59
C ASN A 172 -23.61 -10.01 -6.95
N GLY A 173 -24.74 -9.35 -6.71
CA GLY A 173 -24.91 -7.90 -6.87
C GLY A 173 -24.17 -7.08 -5.80
N ASN A 174 -23.99 -7.66 -4.61
CA ASN A 174 -23.38 -6.97 -3.48
C ASN A 174 -21.83 -6.96 -3.56
N SER A 175 -21.27 -5.82 -3.97
CA SER A 175 -19.83 -5.58 -4.12
C SER A 175 -19.09 -5.33 -2.80
N ALA A 176 -19.81 -5.28 -1.67
CA ALA A 176 -19.20 -5.23 -0.35
C ALA A 176 -18.66 -6.59 0.09
N PHE A 177 -19.18 -7.70 -0.46
CA PHE A 177 -18.80 -9.07 -0.10
C PHE A 177 -18.04 -9.80 -1.20
N PHE A 178 -18.50 -9.78 -2.45
CA PHE A 178 -17.88 -10.54 -3.52
C PHE A 178 -16.69 -9.80 -4.13
N HIS A 179 -15.51 -10.42 -4.06
CA HIS A 179 -14.26 -9.96 -4.66
C HIS A 179 -13.77 -11.00 -5.66
N SER A 180 -13.71 -10.65 -6.94
CA SER A 180 -13.30 -11.59 -7.98
C SER A 180 -12.19 -11.04 -8.86
N THR A 181 -11.41 -11.96 -9.43
CA THR A 181 -10.47 -11.68 -10.52
C THR A 181 -11.22 -11.31 -11.80
N THR A 182 -10.48 -10.82 -12.79
CA THR A 182 -11.06 -10.24 -14.01
C THR A 182 -11.81 -11.24 -14.89
N GLY A 183 -11.47 -12.53 -14.85
CA GLY A 183 -12.20 -13.54 -15.63
C GLY A 183 -13.62 -13.80 -15.13
N PHE A 184 -13.94 -13.39 -13.89
CA PHE A 184 -15.31 -13.41 -13.39
C PHE A 184 -16.11 -12.19 -13.89
N HIS A 185 -17.29 -12.46 -14.45
CA HIS A 185 -18.21 -11.43 -14.93
C HIS A 185 -19.66 -11.78 -14.57
N ARG A 186 -20.51 -10.76 -14.51
CA ARG A 186 -21.93 -10.91 -14.17
C ARG A 186 -22.74 -11.20 -15.44
N GLU A 187 -23.56 -12.25 -15.40
CA GLU A 187 -24.48 -12.67 -16.45
C GLU A 187 -25.93 -12.49 -15.97
N GLU A 188 -26.77 -11.79 -16.73
CA GLU A 188 -28.20 -11.65 -16.42
C GLU A 188 -28.93 -13.00 -16.52
N ASN A 189 -29.70 -13.36 -15.49
CA ASN A 189 -30.40 -14.64 -15.44
C ASN A 189 -31.67 -14.58 -14.59
N ALA A 190 -32.83 -14.45 -15.24
CA ALA A 190 -34.12 -14.35 -14.57
C ALA A 190 -34.55 -15.58 -13.75
N ASP A 191 -33.95 -16.75 -14.02
CA ASP A 191 -34.25 -17.99 -13.29
C ASP A 191 -33.39 -18.15 -12.02
N SER A 192 -32.36 -17.31 -11.85
CA SER A 192 -31.52 -17.28 -10.65
C SER A 192 -32.17 -16.50 -9.51
N TYR A 193 -31.77 -16.82 -8.27
CA TYR A 193 -32.33 -16.15 -7.10
C TYR A 193 -31.99 -14.66 -7.09
N SER A 194 -30.78 -14.30 -7.51
CA SER A 194 -30.37 -12.89 -7.56
C SER A 194 -30.78 -12.14 -8.83
N GLY A 195 -31.40 -12.84 -9.80
CA GLY A 195 -31.59 -12.33 -11.15
C GLY A 195 -30.32 -12.30 -12.00
N ARG A 196 -29.16 -12.71 -11.46
CA ARG A 196 -27.84 -12.74 -12.12
C ARG A 196 -27.02 -13.95 -11.69
N LEU A 197 -25.99 -14.28 -12.45
CA LEU A 197 -24.94 -15.23 -12.05
C LEU A 197 -23.57 -14.54 -12.12
N LEU A 198 -22.68 -14.85 -11.18
CA LEU A 198 -21.27 -14.52 -11.26
C LEU A 198 -20.54 -15.71 -11.90
N THR A 199 -19.98 -15.51 -13.08
CA THR A 199 -19.48 -16.60 -13.91
C THR A 199 -18.04 -16.39 -14.36
N ALA A 200 -17.26 -17.46 -14.45
CA ALA A 200 -15.93 -17.48 -15.04
C ALA A 200 -15.79 -18.71 -15.94
N SER A 201 -14.91 -18.63 -16.94
CA SER A 201 -14.59 -19.76 -17.83
C SER A 201 -13.09 -19.97 -18.02
N ASP A 202 -12.25 -19.03 -17.57
CA ASP A 202 -10.80 -19.16 -17.61
C ASP A 202 -10.31 -19.95 -16.39
N SER A 203 -9.11 -20.53 -16.50
CA SER A 203 -8.41 -21.18 -15.37
C SER A 203 -7.67 -20.16 -14.49
N GLU A 204 -7.45 -20.53 -13.22
CA GLU A 204 -6.80 -19.70 -12.19
C GLU A 204 -7.56 -18.41 -11.86
N GLU A 205 -8.86 -18.34 -12.17
CA GLU A 205 -9.73 -17.26 -11.74
C GLU A 205 -10.21 -17.51 -10.32
N GLU A 206 -10.28 -16.45 -9.52
CA GLU A 206 -10.65 -16.55 -8.12
C GLU A 206 -11.83 -15.65 -7.79
N VAL A 207 -12.68 -16.12 -6.88
CA VAL A 207 -13.64 -15.27 -6.16
C VAL A 207 -13.56 -15.56 -4.68
N SER A 208 -13.43 -14.51 -3.89
CA SER A 208 -13.39 -14.55 -2.43
C SER A 208 -14.52 -13.70 -1.88
N PHE A 209 -15.10 -14.11 -0.76
CA PHE A 209 -15.94 -13.22 0.04
C PHE A 209 -15.73 -13.47 1.52
N TYR A 210 -15.81 -12.38 2.28
CA TYR A 210 -15.62 -12.38 3.73
C TYR A 210 -16.96 -12.31 4.42
N PHE A 211 -17.19 -13.18 5.40
CA PHE A 211 -18.43 -13.21 6.16
C PHE A 211 -18.16 -13.44 7.63
N LYS A 212 -19.07 -12.99 8.49
CA LYS A 212 -19.03 -13.25 9.93
C LYS A 212 -20.09 -14.28 10.31
N GLY A 213 -19.71 -15.23 11.17
CA GLY A 213 -20.66 -16.10 11.87
C GLY A 213 -20.43 -17.60 11.68
N SER A 214 -21.32 -18.41 12.24
CA SER A 214 -21.14 -19.85 12.46
C SER A 214 -21.31 -20.77 11.25
N TYR A 215 -21.76 -20.28 10.09
CA TYR A 215 -21.92 -21.11 8.89
C TYR A 215 -21.87 -20.29 7.59
N VAL A 216 -21.64 -20.98 6.47
CA VAL A 216 -21.89 -20.47 5.11
C VAL A 216 -22.45 -21.59 4.23
N ARG A 217 -23.45 -21.26 3.40
CA ARG A 217 -23.94 -22.12 2.31
C ARG A 217 -23.82 -21.39 1.00
N LEU A 218 -23.16 -21.98 0.01
CA LEU A 218 -22.97 -21.40 -1.31
C LEU A 218 -23.88 -22.06 -2.33
N TYR A 219 -24.60 -21.26 -3.11
CA TYR A 219 -25.50 -21.70 -4.16
C TYR A 219 -25.04 -21.19 -5.52
N GLY A 220 -25.30 -21.99 -6.55
CA GLY A 220 -24.98 -21.63 -7.93
C GLY A 220 -25.64 -22.56 -8.92
N GLU A 221 -25.05 -22.69 -10.10
CA GLU A 221 -25.63 -23.45 -11.20
C GLU A 221 -24.88 -24.75 -11.45
N LYS A 222 -25.66 -25.83 -11.62
CA LYS A 222 -25.18 -27.08 -12.21
C LYS A 222 -25.68 -27.25 -13.63
N ALA A 223 -24.78 -27.47 -14.58
CA ALA A 223 -25.13 -27.62 -16.00
C ALA A 223 -24.15 -28.55 -16.73
N PRO A 224 -24.52 -29.18 -17.86
CA PRO A 224 -23.63 -30.09 -18.59
C PRO A 224 -22.29 -29.48 -19.01
N GLU A 225 -22.26 -28.18 -19.29
CA GLU A 225 -21.10 -27.38 -19.69
C GLU A 225 -20.26 -26.86 -18.52
N ASN A 226 -20.76 -26.96 -17.28
CA ASN A 226 -20.07 -26.40 -16.14
C ASN A 226 -18.93 -27.31 -15.64
N GLY A 227 -17.88 -26.69 -15.11
CA GLY A 227 -16.67 -27.34 -14.62
C GLY A 227 -16.60 -27.51 -13.11
N LYS A 228 -15.40 -27.29 -12.57
CA LYS A 228 -15.10 -27.49 -11.14
C LYS A 228 -14.59 -26.21 -10.50
N PHE A 229 -14.61 -26.16 -9.17
CA PHE A 229 -13.88 -25.14 -8.41
C PHE A 229 -13.21 -25.76 -7.19
N GLU A 230 -11.97 -25.35 -6.89
CA GLU A 230 -11.35 -25.60 -5.59
C GLU A 230 -11.91 -24.60 -4.57
N ILE A 231 -12.29 -25.10 -3.38
CA ILE A 231 -12.74 -24.26 -2.27
C ILE A 231 -11.65 -24.20 -1.22
N LEU A 232 -11.35 -23.00 -0.76
CA LEU A 232 -10.57 -22.74 0.44
C LEU A 232 -11.44 -22.00 1.46
N LEU A 233 -11.37 -22.43 2.71
CA LEU A 233 -11.96 -21.71 3.85
C LEU A 233 -10.82 -21.30 4.77
N ASP A 234 -10.65 -20.00 5.00
CA ASP A 234 -9.56 -19.42 5.80
C ASP A 234 -8.17 -19.92 5.32
N GLY A 235 -8.01 -20.04 4.00
CA GLY A 235 -6.79 -20.54 3.37
C GLY A 235 -6.61 -22.07 3.39
N GLU A 236 -7.47 -22.82 4.07
CA GLU A 236 -7.43 -24.28 4.07
C GLU A 236 -8.30 -24.87 2.96
N SER A 237 -7.72 -25.69 2.08
CA SER A 237 -8.47 -26.40 1.04
C SER A 237 -9.53 -27.32 1.66
N LYS A 238 -10.78 -27.14 1.22
CA LYS A 238 -11.94 -27.99 1.54
C LYS A 238 -12.29 -28.94 0.37
N GLY A 239 -11.43 -29.01 -0.64
CA GLY A 239 -11.54 -29.90 -1.79
C GLY A 239 -12.18 -29.22 -3.01
N THR A 240 -12.52 -30.03 -4.00
CA THR A 240 -13.05 -29.57 -5.30
C THR A 240 -14.54 -29.88 -5.40
N ILE A 241 -15.33 -28.90 -5.83
CA ILE A 241 -16.76 -29.07 -6.12
C ILE A 241 -16.98 -29.20 -7.63
N ASP A 242 -17.85 -30.14 -7.99
CA ASP A 242 -18.27 -30.40 -9.36
C ASP A 242 -19.61 -29.72 -9.66
N CYS A 243 -19.57 -28.74 -10.57
CA CYS A 243 -20.73 -28.02 -11.07
C CYS A 243 -21.35 -28.71 -12.30
N GLN A 244 -20.82 -29.84 -12.77
CA GLN A 244 -21.41 -30.52 -13.90
C GLN A 244 -22.73 -31.20 -13.51
N GLY A 245 -23.76 -31.05 -14.35
CA GLY A 245 -25.08 -31.64 -14.17
C GLY A 245 -25.60 -32.32 -15.44
N SER A 246 -26.50 -33.30 -15.32
CA SER A 246 -27.15 -33.91 -16.50
C SER A 246 -28.12 -32.97 -17.22
N SER A 247 -28.57 -31.93 -16.53
CA SER A 247 -29.46 -30.87 -17.01
C SER A 247 -29.18 -29.61 -16.22
N ARG A 248 -29.48 -28.45 -16.80
CA ARG A 248 -29.35 -27.15 -16.15
C ARG A 248 -30.22 -27.06 -14.88
N GLN A 249 -29.62 -26.74 -13.75
CA GLN A 249 -30.25 -26.50 -12.45
C GLN A 249 -29.62 -25.25 -11.82
N ILE A 250 -30.42 -24.23 -11.55
CA ILE A 250 -29.96 -22.96 -10.95
C ILE A 250 -30.30 -22.96 -9.45
N SER A 251 -29.62 -22.11 -8.67
CA SER A 251 -29.78 -22.00 -7.20
C SER A 251 -29.61 -23.34 -6.47
N THR A 252 -28.68 -24.16 -6.94
CA THR A 252 -28.35 -25.46 -6.35
C THR A 252 -27.28 -25.28 -5.29
N LEU A 253 -27.43 -25.92 -4.13
CA LEU A 253 -26.42 -25.94 -3.07
C LEU A 253 -25.13 -26.58 -3.62
N LEU A 254 -24.06 -25.80 -3.65
CA LEU A 254 -22.74 -26.22 -4.11
C LEU A 254 -21.81 -26.58 -2.95
N PHE A 255 -21.90 -25.84 -1.84
CA PHE A 255 -21.03 -26.03 -0.67
C PHE A 255 -21.71 -25.58 0.62
N GLU A 256 -21.38 -26.23 1.74
CA GLU A 256 -21.85 -25.89 3.08
C GLU A 256 -20.76 -26.21 4.11
N VAL A 257 -20.61 -25.32 5.10
CA VAL A 257 -19.85 -25.56 6.32
C VAL A 257 -20.55 -24.90 7.51
N GLU A 258 -20.54 -25.59 8.65
CA GLU A 258 -21.13 -25.15 9.92
C GLU A 258 -20.10 -25.28 11.07
N GLY A 259 -20.40 -24.67 12.22
CA GLY A 259 -19.54 -24.75 13.42
C GLY A 259 -18.34 -23.80 13.40
N LEU A 260 -18.43 -22.73 12.60
CA LEU A 260 -17.42 -21.68 12.54
C LEU A 260 -17.51 -20.74 13.76
N ALA A 261 -16.47 -19.93 13.99
CA ALA A 261 -16.43 -19.02 15.12
C ALA A 261 -17.37 -17.83 14.87
N GLU A 262 -18.34 -17.59 15.77
CA GLU A 262 -19.35 -16.55 15.55
C GLU A 262 -18.78 -15.13 15.54
N ASP A 263 -17.70 -14.90 16.28
CA ASP A 263 -17.16 -13.56 16.53
C ASP A 263 -16.06 -13.10 15.56
N MET A 264 -15.65 -13.95 14.61
CA MET A 264 -14.57 -13.64 13.66
C MET A 264 -15.07 -13.59 12.21
N PHE A 265 -14.32 -12.90 11.35
CA PHE A 265 -14.52 -12.98 9.91
C PHE A 265 -13.83 -14.23 9.35
N HIS A 266 -14.52 -14.90 8.44
CA HIS A 266 -14.06 -16.05 7.68
C HIS A 266 -13.98 -15.68 6.20
N GLU A 267 -13.01 -16.24 5.48
CA GLU A 267 -12.87 -16.12 4.04
C GLU A 267 -13.31 -17.42 3.36
N LEU A 268 -14.31 -17.35 2.47
CA LEU A 268 -14.56 -18.40 1.49
C LEU A 268 -13.97 -17.98 0.14
N ARG A 269 -12.97 -18.73 -0.34
CA ARG A 269 -12.30 -18.50 -1.62
C ARG A 269 -12.53 -19.67 -2.56
N LEU A 270 -12.87 -19.36 -3.81
CA LEU A 270 -13.10 -20.32 -4.88
C LEU A 270 -12.10 -20.05 -6.01
N ILE A 271 -11.50 -21.12 -6.54
CA ILE A 271 -10.51 -21.04 -7.63
C ILE A 271 -10.94 -21.96 -8.77
N THR A 272 -10.94 -21.47 -10.02
CA THR A 272 -11.21 -22.29 -11.21
C THR A 272 -9.96 -23.09 -11.61
N PRO A 273 -9.99 -24.44 -11.59
CA PRO A 273 -8.80 -25.24 -11.88
C PRO A 273 -8.57 -25.46 -13.39
N ASP A 274 -9.57 -25.21 -14.23
CA ASP A 274 -9.54 -25.47 -15.67
C ASP A 274 -10.48 -24.52 -16.44
N GLU A 275 -10.40 -24.57 -17.78
CA GLU A 275 -11.14 -23.70 -18.70
C GLU A 275 -12.59 -24.18 -18.94
N HIS A 276 -13.37 -24.29 -17.87
CA HIS A 276 -14.79 -24.61 -17.96
C HIS A 276 -15.62 -23.59 -17.20
N ARG A 277 -16.86 -23.40 -17.66
CA ARG A 277 -17.75 -22.42 -17.06
C ARG A 277 -18.10 -22.80 -15.62
N VAL A 278 -18.03 -21.85 -14.70
CA VAL A 278 -18.62 -21.96 -13.36
C VAL A 278 -19.56 -20.79 -13.15
N ALA A 279 -20.57 -20.98 -12.31
CA ALA A 279 -21.59 -19.96 -12.08
C ALA A 279 -22.11 -19.99 -10.64
N ILE A 280 -21.99 -18.85 -9.97
CA ILE A 280 -22.37 -18.63 -8.57
C ILE A 280 -23.57 -17.69 -8.52
N ASP A 281 -24.56 -18.02 -7.70
CA ASP A 281 -25.81 -17.26 -7.56
C ASP A 281 -25.75 -16.39 -6.30
N TYR A 282 -25.75 -17.04 -5.12
CA TYR A 282 -25.74 -16.37 -3.81
C TYR A 282 -25.11 -17.24 -2.73
N ALA A 283 -24.85 -16.63 -1.57
CA ALA A 283 -24.46 -17.31 -0.34
C ALA A 283 -25.48 -17.03 0.78
N GLU A 284 -25.77 -18.03 1.60
CA GLU A 284 -26.45 -17.85 2.89
C GLU A 284 -25.42 -17.75 4.00
N ILE A 285 -25.55 -16.72 4.82
CA ILE A 285 -24.74 -16.53 6.03
C ILE A 285 -25.63 -16.07 7.19
N PRO A 286 -25.18 -16.25 8.45
CA PRO A 286 -25.97 -15.84 9.61
C PRO A 286 -26.09 -14.32 9.78
N TYR A 287 -25.07 -13.55 9.38
CA TYR A 287 -25.01 -12.09 9.56
C TYR A 287 -24.60 -11.38 8.27
N ASN A 288 -25.45 -10.51 7.71
CA ASN A 288 -25.20 -9.72 6.49
C ASN A 288 -24.40 -8.45 6.81
N GLU A 289 -23.51 -8.52 7.79
CA GLU A 289 -22.60 -7.41 8.10
C GLU A 289 -21.38 -7.52 7.20
N SER A 290 -21.17 -6.53 6.34
CA SER A 290 -19.96 -6.48 5.51
C SER A 290 -18.76 -6.12 6.38
N LEU A 291 -17.59 -6.67 6.03
CA LEU A 291 -16.32 -6.34 6.68
C LEU A 291 -16.09 -4.82 6.71
N MET A 292 -16.49 -4.13 5.64
CA MET A 292 -16.41 -2.68 5.53
C MET A 292 -17.26 -1.92 6.55
N THR A 293 -18.52 -2.30 6.69
CA THR A 293 -19.41 -1.70 7.71
C THR A 293 -18.82 -1.87 9.10
N VAL A 294 -18.28 -3.05 9.41
CA VAL A 294 -17.67 -3.31 10.73
C VAL A 294 -16.40 -2.48 10.93
N MET A 295 -15.53 -2.39 9.93
CA MET A 295 -14.31 -1.58 10.00
C MET A 295 -14.62 -0.10 10.25
N ASN A 296 -15.57 0.48 9.50
CA ASN A 296 -15.95 1.89 9.67
C ASN A 296 -16.56 2.15 11.05
N ARG A 297 -17.48 1.29 11.49
CA ARG A 297 -18.08 1.38 12.83
C ARG A 297 -17.05 1.32 13.95
N ARG A 298 -16.10 0.37 13.88
CA ARG A 298 -15.01 0.24 14.87
C ARG A 298 -14.08 1.45 14.84
N THR A 299 -13.83 2.00 13.66
CA THR A 299 -13.05 3.23 13.49
C THR A 299 -13.70 4.39 14.23
N ASP A 300 -15.00 4.60 14.07
CA ASP A 300 -15.74 5.69 14.73
C ASP A 300 -15.72 5.53 16.26
N GLN A 301 -15.89 4.29 16.74
CA GLN A 301 -15.86 3.97 18.16
C GLN A 301 -14.48 4.28 18.78
N GLU A 302 -13.40 3.92 18.10
CA GLU A 302 -12.03 4.15 18.57
C GLU A 302 -11.64 5.63 18.51
N LEU A 303 -11.98 6.34 17.43
CA LEU A 303 -11.80 7.79 17.34
C LEU A 303 -12.53 8.53 18.47
N ALA A 304 -13.77 8.12 18.77
CA ALA A 304 -14.54 8.71 19.87
C ALA A 304 -13.91 8.43 21.25
N ARG A 305 -13.29 7.25 21.44
CA ARG A 305 -12.51 6.94 22.66
C ARG A 305 -11.26 7.83 22.75
N MET A 306 -10.56 8.06 21.64
CA MET A 306 -9.41 8.96 21.58
C MET A 306 -9.80 10.41 21.92
N GLU A 307 -10.91 10.90 21.36
CA GLU A 307 -11.47 12.24 21.66
C GLU A 307 -11.76 12.44 23.15
N ARG A 308 -12.27 11.40 23.82
CA ARG A 308 -12.52 11.41 25.27
C ARG A 308 -11.28 11.10 26.12
N HIS A 309 -10.12 10.88 25.50
CA HIS A 309 -8.88 10.44 26.14
C HIS A 309 -9.01 9.14 26.95
N GLU A 310 -9.82 8.20 26.46
CA GLU A 310 -10.08 6.90 27.09
C GLU A 310 -9.16 5.78 26.59
N THR A 311 -8.34 6.02 25.56
CA THR A 311 -7.33 5.09 25.09
C THR A 311 -6.15 4.98 26.06
N THR A 312 -5.56 3.79 26.14
CA THR A 312 -4.53 3.46 27.12
C THR A 312 -3.24 3.03 26.43
N ALA A 313 -2.10 3.24 27.09
CA ALA A 313 -0.82 2.68 26.68
C ALA A 313 -0.34 1.68 27.73
N THR A 314 0.41 0.68 27.31
CA THR A 314 1.11 -0.21 28.25
C THR A 314 2.19 0.58 28.99
N GLU A 315 2.28 0.39 30.31
CA GLU A 315 3.25 1.10 31.13
C GLU A 315 4.68 0.63 30.83
N PRO A 316 5.69 1.53 30.79
CA PRO A 316 7.07 1.17 30.41
C PRO A 316 7.72 0.08 31.27
N LYS A 317 7.27 -0.05 32.53
CA LYS A 317 7.74 -1.09 33.45
C LYS A 317 7.37 -2.51 33.01
N ASP A 318 6.34 -2.65 32.18
CA ASP A 318 5.79 -3.92 31.70
C ASP A 318 6.34 -4.30 30.31
N TRP A 319 7.09 -3.39 29.68
CA TRP A 319 7.73 -3.62 28.39
C TRP A 319 8.86 -4.65 28.48
N LYS A 320 9.01 -5.41 27.39
CA LYS A 320 10.09 -6.37 27.16
C LYS A 320 10.76 -6.04 25.82
N PRO A 321 11.58 -4.98 25.76
CA PRO A 321 12.21 -4.54 24.52
C PRO A 321 12.95 -5.68 23.81
N ILE A 322 12.85 -5.73 22.48
CA ILE A 322 13.42 -6.78 21.65
C ILE A 322 14.80 -6.35 21.17
N THR A 323 15.81 -7.18 21.44
CA THR A 323 17.13 -7.01 20.83
C THR A 323 17.12 -7.67 19.45
N LEU A 324 17.33 -6.88 18.41
CA LEU A 324 17.47 -7.37 17.04
C LEU A 324 18.78 -8.14 16.88
N SER A 325 18.72 -9.29 16.19
CA SER A 325 19.91 -10.13 15.97
C SER A 325 20.84 -9.56 14.92
N GLY A 326 20.28 -8.88 13.91
CA GLY A 326 21.00 -8.14 12.90
C GLY A 326 21.08 -6.66 13.25
N LYS A 327 22.28 -6.09 13.11
CA LYS A 327 22.59 -4.67 13.34
C LYS A 327 22.92 -4.00 12.01
N VAL A 328 22.32 -2.85 11.77
CA VAL A 328 22.57 -2.06 10.56
C VAL A 328 23.94 -1.37 10.69
N PRO A 329 24.82 -1.47 9.68
CA PRO A 329 26.02 -0.64 9.65
C PRO A 329 25.61 0.83 9.43
N GLU A 330 25.79 1.65 10.46
CA GLU A 330 25.45 3.08 10.37
C GLU A 330 26.49 3.89 9.59
N HIS A 331 27.75 3.43 9.59
CA HIS A 331 28.93 4.06 9.00
C HIS A 331 29.86 2.98 8.41
N GLU A 332 31.04 3.39 7.93
CA GLU A 332 32.15 2.50 7.53
C GLU A 332 31.86 1.57 6.35
N VAL A 333 30.82 1.85 5.56
CA VAL A 333 30.56 1.17 4.29
C VAL A 333 30.85 2.11 3.12
N ASP A 334 31.93 1.84 2.40
CA ASP A 334 32.35 2.64 1.24
C ASP A 334 31.91 1.94 -0.06
N LEU A 335 31.32 2.68 -1.01
CA LEU A 335 30.92 2.09 -2.31
C LEU A 335 32.01 2.22 -3.39
N HIS A 336 32.18 1.16 -4.18
CA HIS A 336 33.12 1.07 -5.29
C HIS A 336 32.44 0.66 -6.61
N GLY A 337 32.39 1.59 -7.57
CA GLY A 337 31.86 1.33 -8.90
C GLY A 337 30.42 0.78 -8.91
N GLY A 338 30.03 0.18 -10.03
CA GLY A 338 28.71 -0.46 -10.17
C GLY A 338 27.53 0.51 -10.11
N VAL A 339 26.33 -0.06 -10.07
CA VAL A 339 25.07 0.72 -10.10
C VAL A 339 24.78 1.42 -8.77
N PHE A 340 25.18 0.84 -7.64
CA PHE A 340 24.93 1.46 -6.32
C PHE A 340 25.75 2.73 -6.12
N ARG A 341 27.05 2.72 -6.46
CA ARG A 341 27.86 3.96 -6.40
C ARG A 341 27.33 5.02 -7.35
N GLN A 342 26.90 4.63 -8.56
CA GLN A 342 26.33 5.59 -9.50
C GLN A 342 25.07 6.25 -8.95
N ALA A 343 24.16 5.47 -8.36
CA ALA A 343 22.94 5.99 -7.76
C ALA A 343 23.21 6.92 -6.57
N PHE A 344 24.16 6.52 -5.70
CA PHE A 344 24.61 7.32 -4.57
C PHE A 344 25.22 8.66 -5.01
N GLN A 345 26.09 8.66 -6.04
CA GLN A 345 26.71 9.88 -6.55
C GLN A 345 25.71 10.80 -7.26
N ARG A 346 24.75 10.24 -7.99
CA ARG A 346 23.62 11.00 -8.55
C ARG A 346 22.76 11.63 -7.46
N ASN A 347 22.60 10.98 -6.31
CA ASN A 347 21.90 11.56 -5.16
C ASN A 347 22.65 12.77 -4.58
N ILE A 348 23.98 12.68 -4.43
CA ILE A 348 24.81 13.84 -4.03
C ILE A 348 24.60 15.00 -5.02
N GLN A 349 24.64 14.72 -6.32
CA GLN A 349 24.41 15.73 -7.36
C GLN A 349 22.99 16.33 -7.26
N TYR A 350 21.97 15.49 -7.08
CA TYR A 350 20.58 15.91 -6.88
C TYR A 350 20.43 16.87 -5.70
N LEU A 351 21.05 16.55 -4.56
CA LEU A 351 21.02 17.39 -3.36
C LEU A 351 21.69 18.74 -3.60
N LYS A 352 22.89 18.76 -4.19
CA LYS A 352 23.62 20.00 -4.54
C LYS A 352 22.89 20.86 -5.55
N ASP A 353 22.21 20.25 -6.52
CA ASP A 353 21.43 21.00 -7.49
C ASP A 353 20.09 21.49 -6.92
N SER A 354 19.51 20.73 -6.00
CA SER A 354 18.37 21.19 -5.20
C SER A 354 18.74 22.43 -4.39
N LEU A 355 19.96 22.44 -3.80
CA LEU A 355 20.61 23.60 -3.16
C LEU A 355 21.01 24.74 -4.13
N LYS A 356 20.57 24.76 -5.39
CA LYS A 356 20.70 25.94 -6.29
C LYS A 356 19.39 26.53 -6.79
N LYS A 357 18.28 25.80 -6.69
CA LYS A 357 16.93 26.27 -6.98
C LYS A 357 16.44 27.36 -5.99
N PRO A 358 15.79 28.45 -6.44
CA PRO A 358 15.32 29.54 -5.58
C PRO A 358 14.22 29.18 -4.54
N CYS A 359 14.09 27.92 -4.15
CA CYS A 359 12.96 27.36 -3.39
C CYS A 359 13.37 26.33 -2.29
N TRP A 360 14.54 26.43 -1.64
CA TRP A 360 14.64 25.86 -0.27
C TRP A 360 14.20 26.87 0.80
N VAL A 361 14.18 28.19 0.49
CA VAL A 361 13.62 29.26 1.32
C VAL A 361 13.08 30.39 0.42
N ASP A 362 11.76 30.62 0.44
CA ASP A 362 11.05 31.90 0.14
C ASP A 362 10.82 32.49 -1.28
N ASN A 363 10.99 31.79 -2.42
CA ASN A 363 10.55 32.35 -3.73
C ASN A 363 9.56 31.46 -4.52
N LYS A 364 8.77 32.11 -5.41
CA LYS A 364 7.65 31.48 -6.16
C LYS A 364 8.14 30.74 -7.42
N ASP A 365 7.71 29.50 -7.59
CA ASP A 365 7.81 28.69 -8.82
C ASP A 365 6.41 28.20 -9.23
N GLN A 366 6.24 27.74 -10.48
CA GLN A 366 4.95 27.32 -11.05
C GLN A 366 4.35 26.08 -10.36
N ASP A 367 5.17 25.25 -9.71
CA ASP A 367 4.77 24.00 -9.06
C ASP A 367 4.87 24.07 -7.52
N ARG A 368 4.64 25.27 -6.95
CA ARG A 368 4.81 25.56 -5.51
C ARG A 368 3.89 24.77 -4.59
N ILE A 369 2.90 24.05 -5.11
CA ILE A 369 1.87 23.38 -4.32
C ILE A 369 2.47 22.48 -3.23
N TRP A 370 3.48 21.65 -3.53
CA TRP A 370 4.09 20.78 -2.52
C TRP A 370 4.94 21.52 -1.48
N VAL A 371 5.50 22.66 -1.84
CA VAL A 371 6.31 23.47 -0.92
C VAL A 371 5.41 24.35 -0.06
N ASP A 372 4.32 24.88 -0.61
CA ASP A 372 3.32 25.64 0.14
C ASP A 372 2.51 24.72 1.05
N MET A 373 2.17 23.51 0.59
CA MET A 373 1.46 22.50 1.39
C MET A 373 2.37 21.81 2.40
N LEU A 374 3.42 21.13 1.95
CA LEU A 374 4.29 20.32 2.82
C LEU A 374 5.53 21.10 3.24
N SER A 375 5.31 22.27 3.83
CA SER A 375 6.34 23.27 4.12
C SER A 375 7.52 22.70 4.92
N ALA A 376 7.25 21.93 5.98
CA ALA A 376 8.30 21.36 6.80
C ALA A 376 8.93 20.11 6.17
N SER A 377 8.19 19.41 5.29
CA SER A 377 8.75 18.26 4.57
C SER A 377 9.92 18.64 3.67
N ASN A 378 10.03 19.89 3.20
CA ASN A 378 11.17 20.32 2.39
C ASN A 378 12.46 20.38 3.21
N GLU A 379 12.41 20.91 4.44
CA GLU A 379 13.51 20.83 5.40
C GLU A 379 13.82 19.36 5.73
N GLY A 380 12.77 18.55 5.95
CA GLY A 380 12.88 17.11 6.15
C GLY A 380 13.54 16.35 4.99
N ARG A 381 13.22 16.70 3.73
CA ARG A 381 13.80 16.14 2.50
C ARG A 381 15.30 16.37 2.47
N MET A 382 15.70 17.62 2.64
CA MET A 382 17.10 18.02 2.54
C MET A 382 17.92 17.40 3.66
N LEU A 383 17.46 17.50 4.91
CA LEU A 383 18.14 16.87 6.05
C LEU A 383 18.15 15.34 5.95
N GLY A 384 17.07 14.73 5.46
CA GLY A 384 16.97 13.30 5.24
C GLY A 384 17.96 12.77 4.20
N GLY A 385 18.04 13.42 3.04
CA GLY A 385 19.00 13.07 2.00
C GLY A 385 20.44 13.36 2.39
N ILE A 386 20.72 14.55 2.93
CA ILE A 386 22.07 14.97 3.35
C ILE A 386 22.56 14.13 4.53
N GLY A 387 21.79 14.03 5.61
CA GLY A 387 22.19 13.31 6.81
C GLY A 387 22.50 11.83 6.53
N ASN A 388 21.66 11.17 5.72
CA ASN A 388 21.94 9.79 5.31
C ASN A 388 23.15 9.67 4.39
N THR A 389 23.42 10.66 3.55
CA THR A 389 24.63 10.68 2.71
C THR A 389 25.90 10.84 3.55
N LEU A 390 25.90 11.78 4.51
CA LEU A 390 27.04 12.09 5.37
C LEU A 390 27.44 10.94 6.30
N ARG A 391 26.55 9.97 6.54
CA ARG A 391 26.88 8.73 7.23
C ARG A 391 27.97 7.91 6.53
N PHE A 392 28.03 7.98 5.19
CA PHE A 392 28.86 7.11 4.36
C PHE A 392 29.83 7.87 3.46
N ALA A 393 29.59 9.16 3.20
CA ALA A 393 30.50 9.99 2.42
C ALA A 393 30.46 11.43 2.90
N GLU A 394 31.61 11.92 3.38
CA GLU A 394 31.77 13.31 3.77
C GLU A 394 31.70 14.25 2.56
N ASP A 395 30.93 15.33 2.67
CA ASP A 395 30.84 16.39 1.67
C ASP A 395 30.62 17.74 2.37
N GLU A 396 31.63 18.61 2.29
CA GLU A 396 31.66 19.89 3.01
C GLU A 396 30.48 20.81 2.65
N GLU A 397 30.08 20.84 1.38
CA GLU A 397 28.97 21.69 0.91
C GLU A 397 27.64 21.21 1.49
N LEU A 398 27.42 19.88 1.51
CA LEU A 398 26.23 19.31 2.11
C LEU A 398 26.23 19.46 3.64
N ARG A 399 27.38 19.29 4.31
CA ARG A 399 27.51 19.49 5.75
C ARG A 399 27.15 20.91 6.15
N GLN A 400 27.75 21.90 5.48
CA GLN A 400 27.45 23.31 5.72
C GLN A 400 25.96 23.60 5.50
N ALA A 401 25.35 23.09 4.42
CA ALA A 401 23.94 23.29 4.16
C ALA A 401 23.03 22.70 5.25
N ALA A 402 23.35 21.51 5.77
CA ALA A 402 22.58 20.91 6.85
C ALA A 402 22.72 21.67 8.17
N GLU A 403 23.92 22.18 8.49
CA GLU A 403 24.14 23.07 9.64
C GLU A 403 23.28 24.34 9.53
N GLU A 404 23.29 24.99 8.37
CA GLU A 404 22.49 26.20 8.12
C GLU A 404 20.98 25.95 8.26
N ILE A 405 20.47 24.80 7.78
CA ILE A 405 19.06 24.41 7.94
C ILE A 405 18.73 24.18 9.42
N ILE A 406 19.57 23.45 10.15
CA ILE A 406 19.36 23.20 11.59
C ILE A 406 19.38 24.52 12.38
N ASP A 407 20.27 25.46 12.05
CA ASP A 407 20.32 26.79 12.67
C ASP A 407 19.04 27.61 12.43
N VAL A 408 18.40 27.46 11.28
CA VAL A 408 17.08 28.07 10.99
C VAL A 408 16.01 27.44 11.88
N ILE A 409 15.97 26.11 11.96
CA ILE A 409 15.00 25.36 12.79
C ILE A 409 15.18 25.69 14.27
N GLU A 410 16.42 25.74 14.78
CA GLU A 410 16.70 26.06 16.18
C GLU A 410 16.27 27.48 16.52
N ARG A 411 16.59 28.47 15.68
CA ARG A 411 16.13 29.86 15.87
C ARG A 411 14.61 29.95 15.89
N ARG A 412 13.93 29.23 15.00
CA ARG A 412 12.46 29.15 14.97
C ARG A 412 11.91 28.58 16.28
N GLN A 413 12.47 27.45 16.74
CA GLN A 413 12.07 26.82 18.00
C GLN A 413 12.31 27.72 19.21
N PHE A 414 13.46 28.40 19.25
CA PHE A 414 13.80 29.35 20.30
C PHE A 414 12.80 30.52 20.36
N MET A 415 12.42 31.08 19.20
CA MET A 415 11.46 32.18 19.12
C MET A 415 10.05 31.78 19.59
N ASN A 416 9.64 30.53 19.36
CA ASN A 416 8.36 30.01 19.85
C ASN A 416 8.35 29.79 21.37
N GLY A 417 9.50 29.46 21.97
CA GLY A 417 9.69 29.39 23.43
C GLY A 417 9.03 28.20 24.14
N ASN A 418 8.34 27.32 23.41
CA ASN A 418 7.62 26.16 23.96
C ASN A 418 8.10 24.80 23.40
N GLY A 419 9.17 24.79 22.58
CA GLY A 419 9.70 23.58 21.93
C GLY A 419 9.14 23.31 20.53
N TYR A 420 8.09 24.01 20.11
CA TYR A 420 7.52 23.87 18.76
C TYR A 420 8.46 24.39 17.67
N MET A 421 8.70 23.62 16.58
CA MET A 421 9.74 23.94 15.58
C MET A 421 9.29 23.94 14.11
N MET A 422 8.00 23.72 13.82
CA MET A 422 7.48 23.71 12.44
C MET A 422 7.41 25.13 11.86
N PRO A 423 7.42 25.31 10.52
CA PRO A 423 7.39 26.62 9.87
C PRO A 423 6.05 27.39 9.98
N TYR A 424 4.99 26.75 10.47
CA TYR A 424 3.64 27.30 10.62
C TYR A 424 3.15 27.24 12.07
N ASP A 425 2.21 28.09 12.49
CA ASP A 425 1.70 28.16 13.88
C ASP A 425 1.16 26.82 14.42
N SER A 426 1.33 26.53 15.70
CA SER A 426 0.87 25.27 16.30
C SER A 426 -0.66 25.12 16.31
N ASN A 427 -1.44 26.20 16.29
CA ASN A 427 -2.90 26.13 16.12
C ASN A 427 -3.30 25.51 14.79
N HIS A 428 -2.40 25.46 13.81
CA HIS A 428 -2.66 24.67 12.61
C HIS A 428 -2.90 23.21 12.99
N TYR A 429 -2.43 22.65 14.11
CA TYR A 429 -2.77 21.28 14.54
C TYR A 429 -4.26 21.04 14.90
N LYS A 430 -5.10 22.09 14.97
CA LYS A 430 -6.56 21.93 15.06
C LYS A 430 -7.13 21.50 13.70
N LEU A 431 -8.20 20.72 13.68
CA LEU A 431 -8.91 20.40 12.43
C LEU A 431 -9.48 21.68 11.81
N TRP A 432 -9.17 21.91 10.53
CA TRP A 432 -9.72 23.06 9.81
C TRP A 432 -11.14 22.73 9.34
N GLN A 433 -12.08 23.65 9.57
CA GLN A 433 -13.48 23.50 9.14
C GLN A 433 -13.73 24.09 7.75
N VAL A 434 -12.68 24.32 6.95
CA VAL A 434 -12.76 25.08 5.69
C VAL A 434 -12.51 24.16 4.50
N GLY A 435 -13.23 24.39 3.40
CA GLY A 435 -13.18 23.56 2.19
C GLY A 435 -11.83 23.54 1.46
N TRP A 436 -11.74 22.78 0.38
CA TRP A 436 -10.54 22.72 -0.48
C TRP A 436 -10.15 24.11 -1.03
N PRO A 437 -8.85 24.44 -1.19
CA PRO A 437 -7.66 23.59 -0.95
C PRO A 437 -7.24 23.46 0.52
N GLU A 438 -7.92 24.14 1.45
CA GLU A 438 -7.51 24.25 2.86
C GLU A 438 -7.74 22.95 3.66
N ILE A 439 -8.64 22.07 3.22
CA ILE A 439 -8.80 20.68 3.74
C ILE A 439 -7.51 19.85 3.61
N MET A 440 -6.65 20.14 2.61
CA MET A 440 -5.37 19.44 2.49
C MET A 440 -4.36 19.90 3.55
N MET A 441 -4.57 21.02 4.25
CA MET A 441 -3.71 21.43 5.36
C MET A 441 -3.79 20.49 6.56
N ASP A 442 -4.85 19.67 6.68
CA ASP A 442 -4.98 18.65 7.73
C ASP A 442 -4.11 17.41 7.48
N GLU A 443 -3.86 17.08 6.21
CA GLU A 443 -2.92 16.02 5.77
C GLU A 443 -1.46 16.40 6.04
N GLU A 444 -1.13 17.69 5.87
CA GLU A 444 0.23 18.25 5.96
C GLU A 444 0.87 18.04 7.33
N LYS A 445 0.14 18.07 8.44
CA LYS A 445 0.74 18.18 9.79
C LYS A 445 1.43 16.90 10.23
N ASN A 446 0.75 15.76 10.06
CA ASN A 446 1.30 14.45 10.44
C ASN A 446 2.44 14.08 9.52
N TYR A 447 2.26 14.32 8.23
CA TYR A 447 3.28 14.08 7.22
C TYR A 447 4.52 14.96 7.44
N ASP A 448 4.37 16.27 7.53
CA ASP A 448 5.46 17.22 7.74
C ASP A 448 6.20 16.93 9.03
N ARG A 449 5.47 16.68 10.13
CA ARG A 449 6.07 16.29 11.40
C ARG A 449 6.93 15.05 11.23
N ALA A 450 6.40 14.02 10.57
CA ALA A 450 7.10 12.77 10.37
C ALA A 450 8.31 12.91 9.45
N MET A 451 8.20 13.65 8.33
CA MET A 451 9.30 13.85 7.39
C MET A 451 10.39 14.76 7.98
N LEU A 452 10.02 15.83 8.67
CA LEU A 452 10.98 16.66 9.39
C LEU A 452 11.69 15.86 10.50
N THR A 453 10.96 15.06 11.27
CA THR A 453 11.54 14.17 12.29
C THR A 453 12.55 13.21 11.66
N LYS A 454 12.17 12.51 10.57
CA LYS A 454 13.07 11.62 9.83
C LYS A 454 14.33 12.35 9.36
N GLY A 455 14.19 13.59 8.86
CA GLY A 455 15.30 14.43 8.44
C GLY A 455 16.24 14.79 9.60
N MET A 456 15.69 15.25 10.72
CA MET A 456 16.47 15.60 11.92
C MET A 456 17.23 14.40 12.49
N LEU A 457 16.59 13.22 12.53
CA LEU A 457 17.24 11.98 12.96
C LEU A 457 18.37 11.59 12.01
N ALA A 458 18.14 11.66 10.70
CA ALA A 458 19.17 11.40 9.70
C ALA A 458 20.36 12.37 9.82
N ALA A 459 20.11 13.65 10.08
CA ALA A 459 21.16 14.64 10.31
C ALA A 459 21.98 14.31 11.56
N GLY A 460 21.31 13.94 12.65
CA GLY A 460 21.95 13.45 13.87
C GLY A 460 22.84 12.23 13.63
N GLN A 461 22.36 11.25 12.84
CA GLN A 461 23.15 10.09 12.42
C GLN A 461 24.32 10.48 11.50
N GLY A 462 24.19 11.54 10.69
CA GLY A 462 25.27 12.11 9.88
C GLY A 462 26.30 12.95 10.66
N GLY A 463 26.24 12.93 12.00
CA GLY A 463 27.17 13.62 12.89
C GLY A 463 26.72 14.98 13.42
N LEU A 464 25.56 15.49 12.97
CA LEU A 464 24.99 16.77 13.44
C LEU A 464 24.18 16.57 14.72
N THR A 465 24.85 16.12 15.78
CA THR A 465 24.23 15.66 17.03
C THR A 465 23.41 16.73 17.77
N GLN A 466 23.58 18.03 17.44
CA GLN A 466 22.72 19.11 17.93
C GLN A 466 21.25 18.95 17.50
N ALA A 467 20.96 18.16 16.46
CA ALA A 467 19.61 17.85 16.03
C ALA A 467 18.80 17.12 17.14
N TYR A 468 19.42 16.26 17.94
CA TYR A 468 18.75 15.47 18.97
C TYR A 468 18.12 16.31 20.10
N PRO A 469 18.84 17.24 20.76
CA PRO A 469 18.22 18.09 21.79
C PRO A 469 17.17 19.06 21.24
N ILE A 470 17.28 19.50 19.98
CA ILE A 470 16.22 20.28 19.30
C ILE A 470 14.98 19.41 19.14
N LEU A 471 15.15 18.20 18.63
CA LEU A 471 14.06 17.25 18.42
C LEU A 471 13.38 16.84 19.74
N ARG A 472 14.15 16.61 20.80
CA ARG A 472 13.59 16.30 22.13
C ARG A 472 12.64 17.38 22.62
N LYS A 473 13.02 18.66 22.55
CA LYS A 473 12.14 19.77 22.94
C LYS A 473 10.84 19.79 22.14
N PHE A 474 10.91 19.42 20.86
CA PHE A 474 9.73 19.33 20.01
C PHE A 474 8.81 18.17 20.40
N TYR A 475 9.37 17.02 20.74
CA TYR A 475 8.56 15.88 21.20
C TYR A 475 8.07 16.02 22.64
N ASP A 476 8.77 16.78 23.50
CA ASP A 476 8.25 17.19 24.81
C ASP A 476 6.99 18.06 24.65
N TRP A 477 6.98 18.97 23.67
CA TRP A 477 5.77 19.70 23.29
C TRP A 477 4.69 18.75 22.75
N TYR A 478 5.04 17.91 21.77
CA TYR A 478 4.09 17.04 21.06
C TYR A 478 3.39 16.03 21.99
N ASN A 479 4.15 15.30 22.82
CA ASN A 479 3.62 14.30 23.75
C ASN A 479 2.69 14.92 24.81
N ASN A 480 2.78 16.24 25.02
CA ASN A 480 1.93 16.99 25.95
C ASN A 480 0.82 17.79 25.26
N ALA A 481 0.70 17.71 23.93
CA ALA A 481 -0.23 18.51 23.14
C ALA A 481 -1.67 17.93 23.12
N LYS A 482 -2.26 17.79 24.31
CA LYS A 482 -3.57 17.11 24.53
C LYS A 482 -4.71 17.67 23.69
N GLU A 483 -4.66 18.96 23.35
CA GLU A 483 -5.66 19.62 22.51
C GLU A 483 -5.62 19.18 21.03
N TYR A 484 -4.53 18.53 20.60
CA TYR A 484 -4.36 18.09 19.21
C TYR A 484 -4.31 16.57 19.06
N LEU A 485 -3.71 15.87 20.03
CA LEU A 485 -3.45 14.43 19.97
C LEU A 485 -4.68 13.56 19.61
N PRO A 486 -5.90 13.81 20.13
CA PRO A 486 -7.08 13.05 19.73
C PRO A 486 -7.48 13.16 18.27
N TYR A 487 -7.01 14.20 17.57
CA TYR A 487 -7.37 14.49 16.20
C TYR A 487 -6.29 14.04 15.20
N MET A 488 -5.22 13.37 15.65
CA MET A 488 -4.09 13.02 14.77
C MET A 488 -4.42 11.99 13.70
N LEU A 489 -5.45 11.16 13.91
CA LEU A 489 -5.96 10.25 12.89
C LEU A 489 -7.02 10.88 11.97
N LEU A 490 -7.49 12.09 12.29
CA LEU A 490 -8.54 12.78 11.54
C LEU A 490 -7.91 13.65 10.45
N GLY A 491 -8.34 13.40 9.21
CA GLY A 491 -7.78 14.03 8.01
C GLY A 491 -7.41 12.96 6.98
N SER A 492 -7.34 13.35 5.70
CA SER A 492 -6.78 12.51 4.64
C SER A 492 -5.36 12.11 5.10
N MET A 493 -5.13 10.81 5.29
CA MET A 493 -3.80 10.25 5.55
C MET A 493 -3.16 10.46 6.95
N GLY A 494 -3.92 10.79 8.00
CA GLY A 494 -3.36 11.04 9.35
C GLY A 494 -2.45 9.92 9.90
N VAL A 495 -2.72 8.66 9.53
CA VAL A 495 -1.98 7.47 9.98
C VAL A 495 -0.48 7.49 9.64
N GLN A 496 -0.06 8.27 8.64
CA GLN A 496 1.34 8.39 8.23
C GLN A 496 2.24 9.03 9.29
N GLY A 497 1.65 9.83 10.19
CA GLY A 497 2.38 10.46 11.30
C GLY A 497 2.89 9.46 12.34
N SER A 498 2.29 8.28 12.43
CA SER A 498 2.58 7.27 13.47
C SER A 498 4.07 6.91 13.54
N ILE A 499 4.78 6.81 12.42
CA ILE A 499 6.18 6.37 12.40
C ILE A 499 7.13 7.27 13.22
N ALA A 500 6.79 8.54 13.40
CA ALA A 500 7.74 9.52 13.89
C ALA A 500 8.06 9.37 15.39
N GLY A 501 7.06 9.08 16.23
CA GLY A 501 7.28 8.85 17.67
C GLY A 501 8.21 7.68 17.96
N PRO A 502 7.93 6.47 17.42
CA PRO A 502 8.79 5.31 17.59
C PRO A 502 10.21 5.52 17.04
N LEU A 503 10.37 6.25 15.94
CA LEU A 503 11.71 6.61 15.45
C LEU A 503 12.47 7.53 16.43
N VAL A 504 11.79 8.45 17.12
CA VAL A 504 12.43 9.27 18.17
C VAL A 504 12.81 8.42 19.36
N TYR A 505 11.94 7.50 19.81
CA TYR A 505 12.22 6.59 20.92
C TYR A 505 13.53 5.80 20.70
N HIS A 506 13.75 5.28 19.49
CA HIS A 506 14.96 4.51 19.15
C HIS A 506 16.21 5.38 18.89
N SER A 507 16.11 6.69 19.07
CA SER A 507 17.22 7.63 18.89
C SER A 507 17.81 8.09 20.23
N PRO A 508 18.98 8.75 20.23
CA PRO A 508 19.51 9.43 21.42
C PRO A 508 18.58 10.50 22.03
N ALA A 509 17.56 10.96 21.30
CA ALA A 509 16.55 11.87 21.82
C ALA A 509 15.36 11.14 22.48
N GLY A 510 15.27 9.82 22.45
CA GLY A 510 14.07 9.08 22.81
C GLY A 510 13.73 9.01 24.30
N ILE A 511 12.44 8.99 24.62
CA ILE A 511 11.87 8.65 25.94
C ILE A 511 10.61 7.78 25.78
N PRO A 512 10.21 6.99 26.80
CA PRO A 512 9.03 6.12 26.71
C PRO A 512 7.73 6.82 26.29
N GLU A 513 7.56 8.10 26.63
CA GLU A 513 6.39 8.89 26.26
C GLU A 513 6.19 8.99 24.74
N ASP A 514 7.25 8.86 23.95
CA ASP A 514 7.18 8.89 22.48
C ASP A 514 6.42 7.66 21.93
N ILE A 515 6.58 6.49 22.56
CA ILE A 515 5.82 5.26 22.25
C ILE A 515 4.42 5.33 22.85
N MET A 516 4.29 5.76 24.11
CA MET A 516 3.00 5.80 24.80
C MET A 516 2.01 6.78 24.14
N THR A 517 2.51 7.88 23.58
CA THR A 517 1.69 8.83 22.80
C THR A 517 1.18 8.15 21.54
N ASN A 518 2.04 7.39 20.87
CA ASN A 518 1.69 6.64 19.68
C ASN A 518 0.60 5.58 19.95
N MET A 519 0.78 4.77 20.99
CA MET A 519 -0.20 3.78 21.45
C MET A 519 -1.58 4.35 21.75
N LYS A 520 -1.65 5.61 22.21
CA LYS A 520 -2.92 6.24 22.59
C LYS A 520 -3.65 6.86 21.41
N TYR A 521 -2.93 7.33 20.40
CA TYR A 521 -3.47 8.26 19.42
C TYR A 521 -3.23 7.86 17.95
N TYR A 522 -2.49 6.78 17.69
CA TYR A 522 -2.34 6.19 16.35
C TYR A 522 -2.71 4.71 16.29
N ASP A 523 -2.63 3.97 17.39
CA ASP A 523 -3.06 2.57 17.41
C ASP A 523 -4.57 2.48 17.21
N MET A 524 -4.95 1.68 16.22
CA MET A 524 -6.32 1.26 16.03
C MET A 524 -6.41 -0.23 16.35
N ASP A 525 -7.14 -0.60 17.40
CA ASP A 525 -7.22 -1.98 17.89
C ASP A 525 -7.74 -2.91 16.77
N TRP A 526 -8.78 -2.48 16.06
CA TRP A 526 -9.33 -3.24 14.93
C TRP A 526 -8.34 -3.41 13.78
N TRP A 527 -7.47 -2.42 13.52
CA TRP A 527 -6.56 -2.47 12.39
C TRP A 527 -5.42 -3.44 12.66
N LEU A 528 -4.84 -3.41 13.86
CA LEU A 528 -3.87 -4.40 14.32
C LEU A 528 -4.44 -5.82 14.21
N GLU A 529 -5.68 -6.02 14.68
CA GLU A 529 -6.37 -7.31 14.65
C GLU A 529 -6.57 -7.82 13.20
N TYR A 530 -7.07 -6.98 12.30
CA TYR A 530 -7.43 -7.40 10.94
C TYR A 530 -6.21 -7.51 10.03
N LEU A 531 -5.16 -6.73 10.27
CA LEU A 531 -3.86 -6.96 9.64
C LEU A 531 -3.31 -8.32 10.05
N ALA A 532 -3.32 -8.65 11.35
CA ALA A 532 -2.83 -9.94 11.85
C ALA A 532 -3.61 -11.15 11.29
N GLN A 533 -4.90 -10.98 11.01
CA GLN A 533 -5.73 -11.98 10.34
C GLN A 533 -5.47 -12.09 8.82
N GLY A 534 -4.71 -11.16 8.23
CA GLY A 534 -4.39 -11.15 6.80
C GLY A 534 -5.54 -10.67 5.91
N LEU A 535 -6.50 -9.89 6.45
CA LEU A 535 -7.65 -9.39 5.71
C LEU A 535 -7.25 -8.22 4.79
N PRO A 536 -7.25 -8.35 3.46
CA PRO A 536 -6.74 -7.33 2.55
C PRO A 536 -7.54 -6.02 2.60
N GLU A 537 -8.83 -6.04 2.95
CA GLU A 537 -9.69 -4.87 3.12
C GLU A 537 -9.08 -3.85 4.08
N SER A 538 -8.34 -4.32 5.09
CA SER A 538 -7.62 -3.46 6.04
C SER A 538 -6.55 -2.57 5.40
N ILE A 539 -6.14 -2.86 4.15
CA ILE A 539 -5.20 -2.08 3.35
C ILE A 539 -5.92 -1.33 2.21
N TRP A 540 -6.60 -2.05 1.32
CA TRP A 540 -7.15 -1.42 0.11
C TRP A 540 -8.50 -0.70 0.34
N ARG A 541 -9.11 -0.92 1.50
CA ARG A 541 -10.30 -0.23 1.98
C ARG A 541 -10.14 0.35 3.39
N PHE A 542 -8.93 0.74 3.75
CA PHE A 542 -8.67 1.38 5.03
C PHE A 542 -9.62 2.57 5.28
N THR A 543 -10.08 2.75 6.51
CA THR A 543 -11.25 3.60 6.84
C THR A 543 -10.91 5.07 7.12
N LEU A 544 -9.63 5.35 7.27
CA LEU A 544 -9.09 6.70 7.51
C LEU A 544 -8.26 7.20 6.34
N ASN A 545 -8.05 6.37 5.30
CA ASN A 545 -7.29 6.75 4.13
C ASN A 545 -7.73 5.93 2.90
N ARG A 546 -7.53 6.46 1.71
CA ARG A 546 -7.64 5.69 0.46
C ARG A 546 -6.54 4.61 0.39
N PRO A 547 -6.71 3.55 -0.44
CA PRO A 547 -5.64 2.59 -0.74
C PRO A 547 -4.34 3.32 -1.07
N HIS A 548 -3.32 3.20 -0.21
CA HIS A 548 -2.10 3.97 -0.35
C HIS A 548 -0.89 3.21 0.18
N ASN A 549 0.22 3.28 -0.57
CA ASN A 549 1.52 2.75 -0.15
C ASN A 549 1.98 3.25 1.24
N TYR A 550 1.56 4.45 1.63
CA TYR A 550 1.97 5.06 2.89
C TYR A 550 1.46 4.34 4.14
N LEU A 551 0.47 3.45 4.04
CA LEU A 551 0.11 2.57 5.15
C LEU A 551 1.31 1.72 5.61
N LEU A 552 2.25 1.40 4.71
CA LEU A 552 3.50 0.72 5.06
C LEU A 552 4.37 1.52 6.04
N THR A 553 4.26 2.85 6.08
CA THR A 553 4.99 3.65 7.07
C THR A 553 4.48 3.42 8.48
N SER A 554 3.16 3.27 8.66
CA SER A 554 2.53 2.94 9.93
C SER A 554 2.79 1.49 10.32
N ILE A 555 2.84 0.58 9.34
CA ILE A 555 3.27 -0.81 9.58
C ILE A 555 4.73 -0.86 10.05
N CYS A 556 5.60 0.01 9.52
CA CYS A 556 6.96 0.16 10.06
C CYS A 556 6.94 0.72 11.49
N ALA A 557 5.97 1.59 11.84
CA ALA A 557 5.81 2.13 13.19
C ALA A 557 5.46 1.02 14.18
N TYR A 558 4.54 0.12 13.81
CA TYR A 558 4.22 -1.08 14.59
C TYR A 558 5.45 -1.96 14.81
N PHE A 559 6.33 -2.12 13.81
CA PHE A 559 7.57 -2.84 14.03
C PHE A 559 8.47 -2.14 15.08
N GLU A 560 8.58 -0.82 15.03
CA GLU A 560 9.35 -0.07 16.04
C GLU A 560 8.70 -0.14 17.44
N GLU A 561 7.38 -0.19 17.53
CA GLU A 561 6.66 -0.38 18.79
C GLU A 561 6.85 -1.80 19.33
N TYR A 562 6.87 -2.81 18.45
CA TYR A 562 7.24 -4.18 18.82
C TYR A 562 8.66 -4.22 19.41
N THR A 563 9.64 -3.60 18.76
CA THR A 563 11.02 -3.60 19.27
C THR A 563 11.15 -2.82 20.57
N ALA A 564 10.38 -1.75 20.76
CA ALA A 564 10.34 -0.98 22.00
C ALA A 564 9.69 -1.73 23.16
N THR A 565 8.59 -2.46 22.91
CA THR A 565 7.67 -2.92 23.96
C THR A 565 7.65 -4.43 24.15
N GLY A 566 7.99 -5.20 23.12
CA GLY A 566 7.82 -6.65 23.09
C GLY A 566 6.38 -7.14 22.97
N GLU A 567 5.41 -6.26 22.69
CA GLU A 567 4.01 -6.65 22.52
C GLU A 567 3.78 -7.36 21.17
N GLN A 568 3.40 -8.63 21.25
CA GLN A 568 3.29 -9.51 20.08
C GLN A 568 2.28 -9.04 19.02
N LYS A 569 1.21 -8.34 19.44
CA LYS A 569 0.16 -7.81 18.55
C LYS A 569 0.72 -6.97 17.40
N TYR A 570 1.80 -6.22 17.64
CA TYR A 570 2.44 -5.39 16.63
C TYR A 570 3.19 -6.22 15.59
N LEU A 571 3.95 -7.23 16.02
CA LEU A 571 4.65 -8.12 15.10
C LEU A 571 3.67 -8.95 14.26
N ASP A 572 2.59 -9.44 14.87
CA ASP A 572 1.54 -10.18 14.17
C ASP A 572 0.87 -9.30 13.09
N ALA A 573 0.55 -8.05 13.41
CA ALA A 573 0.04 -7.08 12.45
C ALA A 573 1.05 -6.79 11.32
N CYS A 574 2.34 -6.60 11.63
CA CYS A 574 3.37 -6.40 10.60
C CYS A 574 3.48 -7.60 9.65
N LEU A 575 3.47 -8.83 10.18
CA LEU A 575 3.55 -10.05 9.39
C LEU A 575 2.33 -10.24 8.50
N GLY A 576 1.13 -10.02 9.04
CA GLY A 576 -0.10 -10.11 8.29
C GLY A 576 -0.19 -9.03 7.20
N ALA A 577 0.22 -7.79 7.50
CA ALA A 577 0.35 -6.72 6.52
C ALA A 577 1.32 -7.08 5.39
N TRP A 578 2.51 -7.59 5.72
CA TRP A 578 3.48 -8.03 4.73
C TRP A 578 2.90 -9.13 3.83
N ASN A 579 2.16 -10.09 4.40
CA ASN A 579 1.49 -11.13 3.64
C ASN A 579 0.42 -10.55 2.70
N ILE A 580 -0.38 -9.58 3.16
CA ILE A 580 -1.37 -8.90 2.32
C ILE A 580 -0.70 -8.23 1.11
N TYR A 581 0.34 -7.40 1.34
CA TYR A 581 1.05 -6.74 0.26
C TYR A 581 1.70 -7.74 -0.70
N HIS A 582 2.39 -8.75 -0.17
CA HIS A 582 3.08 -9.77 -0.96
C HIS A 582 2.12 -10.62 -1.81
N GLN A 583 0.96 -10.99 -1.29
CA GLN A 583 0.02 -11.89 -1.98
C GLN A 583 -0.91 -11.18 -2.95
N PHE A 584 -1.34 -9.95 -2.64
CA PHE A 584 -2.44 -9.31 -3.36
C PHE A 584 -2.03 -8.11 -4.22
N PHE A 585 -0.86 -7.51 -3.96
CA PHE A 585 -0.48 -6.23 -4.57
C PHE A 585 0.94 -6.21 -5.13
N HIS A 586 1.81 -7.13 -4.71
CA HIS A 586 3.18 -7.24 -5.19
C HIS A 586 3.24 -7.93 -6.55
N LEU A 587 4.00 -7.35 -7.48
CA LEU A 587 4.17 -7.87 -8.83
C LEU A 587 5.63 -8.25 -9.13
N PRO A 588 5.85 -9.10 -10.17
CA PRO A 588 7.19 -9.45 -10.61
C PRO A 588 8.07 -8.21 -10.79
N GLY A 589 9.25 -8.24 -10.18
CA GLY A 589 10.18 -7.11 -10.19
C GLY A 589 10.07 -6.16 -9.01
N GLY A 590 9.25 -6.42 -7.99
CA GLY A 590 9.32 -5.64 -6.74
C GLY A 590 8.37 -4.45 -6.65
N GLY A 591 7.45 -4.30 -7.60
CA GLY A 591 6.49 -3.20 -7.66
C GLY A 591 5.23 -3.48 -6.86
N ILE A 592 4.67 -2.46 -6.21
CA ILE A 592 3.39 -2.53 -5.49
C ILE A 592 2.29 -1.86 -6.33
N SER A 593 1.26 -2.62 -6.67
CA SER A 593 0.09 -2.17 -7.46
C SER A 593 -1.02 -1.63 -6.55
N ILE A 594 -0.67 -0.65 -5.72
CA ILE A 594 -1.61 0.19 -4.96
C ILE A 594 -1.25 1.64 -5.23
N CYS A 595 -2.25 2.47 -5.52
CA CYS A 595 -2.07 3.89 -5.73
C CYS A 595 -3.20 4.70 -5.08
N GLU A 596 -2.84 5.90 -4.67
CA GLU A 596 -3.70 6.80 -3.91
C GLU A 596 -4.88 7.38 -4.72
N HIS A 597 -4.90 7.21 -6.04
CA HIS A 597 -5.88 7.88 -6.91
C HIS A 597 -7.16 7.07 -7.15
N PHE A 598 -7.15 5.76 -6.90
CA PHE A 598 -8.29 4.89 -7.16
C PHE A 598 -8.16 3.56 -6.42
N GLU A 599 -9.25 2.81 -6.38
CA GLU A 599 -9.26 1.51 -5.73
C GLU A 599 -8.51 0.47 -6.56
N CYS A 600 -7.54 -0.19 -5.95
CA CYS A 600 -6.91 -1.38 -6.49
C CYS A 600 -7.44 -2.59 -5.71
N PRO A 601 -8.46 -3.32 -6.22
CA PRO A 601 -8.91 -4.55 -5.59
C PRO A 601 -7.76 -5.57 -5.47
N PRO A 602 -7.82 -6.49 -4.50
CA PRO A 602 -6.83 -7.57 -4.39
C PRO A 602 -6.66 -8.31 -5.71
N LYS A 603 -5.40 -8.56 -6.11
CA LYS A 603 -5.01 -9.20 -7.39
C LYS A 603 -5.44 -8.45 -8.65
N SER A 604 -5.88 -7.19 -8.58
CA SER A 604 -6.17 -6.40 -9.79
C SER A 604 -4.91 -6.19 -10.63
N HIS A 605 -3.77 -6.04 -9.97
CA HIS A 605 -2.43 -6.01 -10.56
C HIS A 605 -2.30 -5.03 -11.73
N PHE A 606 -2.99 -3.89 -11.65
CA PHE A 606 -3.04 -2.95 -12.76
C PHE A 606 -1.63 -2.54 -13.23
N LEU A 607 -1.44 -2.50 -14.55
CA LEU A 607 -0.24 -2.10 -15.27
C LEU A 607 -0.39 -0.74 -15.96
N THR A 608 -1.62 -0.24 -16.06
CA THR A 608 -1.92 0.99 -16.81
C THR A 608 -1.27 2.22 -16.23
N ASN A 609 -0.70 3.05 -17.11
CA ASN A 609 -0.29 4.41 -16.73
C ASN A 609 -1.48 5.38 -16.75
N LEU A 610 -2.60 5.04 -17.37
CA LEU A 610 -3.73 5.96 -17.57
C LEU A 610 -5.00 5.48 -16.86
N PRO A 611 -5.89 6.39 -16.42
CA PRO A 611 -5.69 7.85 -16.31
C PRO A 611 -4.86 8.26 -15.07
N ASN A 612 -4.60 7.33 -14.14
CA ASN A 612 -4.18 7.68 -12.78
C ASN A 612 -2.74 7.28 -12.40
N ASN A 613 -1.96 6.65 -13.30
CA ASN A 613 -0.65 6.05 -13.03
C ASN A 613 -0.60 5.08 -11.82
N ILE A 614 0.34 4.13 -11.86
CA ILE A 614 0.57 3.16 -10.77
C ILE A 614 2.09 3.07 -10.52
N TYR A 615 2.52 2.41 -9.45
CA TYR A 615 3.93 2.21 -9.07
C TYR A 615 4.63 3.47 -8.60
N GLU A 616 4.07 4.08 -7.56
CA GLU A 616 4.73 5.15 -6.81
C GLU A 616 6.11 4.68 -6.29
N THR A 617 7.14 5.51 -6.46
CA THR A 617 8.50 5.24 -5.96
C THR A 617 8.50 4.99 -4.44
N CYS A 618 7.67 5.70 -3.67
CA CYS A 618 7.53 5.48 -2.22
C CYS A 618 7.15 4.05 -1.86
N GLY A 619 6.29 3.39 -2.64
CA GLY A 619 5.87 2.01 -2.37
C GLY A 619 7.06 1.04 -2.38
N GLY A 620 7.99 1.20 -3.32
CA GLY A 620 9.23 0.45 -3.35
C GLY A 620 10.13 0.74 -2.14
N VAL A 621 10.27 2.00 -1.75
CA VAL A 621 11.08 2.39 -0.57
C VAL A 621 10.51 1.80 0.72
N PHE A 622 9.20 1.87 0.92
CA PHE A 622 8.57 1.34 2.14
C PHE A 622 8.59 -0.17 2.21
N TRP A 623 8.45 -0.85 1.06
CA TRP A 623 8.61 -2.30 0.99
C TRP A 623 10.03 -2.72 1.40
N ILE A 624 11.05 -1.99 0.94
CA ILE A 624 12.45 -2.22 1.35
C ILE A 624 12.62 -1.98 2.85
N ASP A 625 12.08 -0.88 3.38
CA ASP A 625 12.16 -0.53 4.79
C ASP A 625 11.53 -1.60 5.71
N LEU A 626 10.38 -2.18 5.32
CA LEU A 626 9.73 -3.24 6.08
C LEU A 626 10.51 -4.56 6.01
N ASN A 627 10.97 -4.95 4.83
CA ASN A 627 11.76 -6.17 4.67
C ASN A 627 13.12 -6.07 5.39
N HIS A 628 13.74 -4.88 5.41
CA HIS A 628 14.99 -4.67 6.13
C HIS A 628 14.82 -4.81 7.66
N ARG A 629 13.67 -4.41 8.20
CA ARG A 629 13.31 -4.64 9.61
C ARG A 629 13.16 -6.12 9.93
N PHE A 630 12.43 -6.85 9.10
CA PHE A 630 12.33 -8.31 9.27
C PHE A 630 13.66 -9.03 9.09
N LEU A 631 14.54 -8.53 8.21
CA LEU A 631 15.87 -9.09 8.06
C LEU A 631 16.74 -8.86 9.31
N GLN A 632 16.63 -7.70 9.97
CA GLN A 632 17.30 -7.47 11.27
C GLN A 632 16.76 -8.40 12.38
N LEU A 633 15.46 -8.72 12.36
CA LEU A 633 14.85 -9.64 13.31
C LEU A 633 15.21 -11.10 13.02
N TRP A 634 15.24 -11.48 11.75
CA TRP A 634 15.56 -12.84 11.29
C TRP A 634 16.63 -12.84 10.18
N PRO A 635 17.90 -12.64 10.54
CA PRO A 635 19.00 -12.53 9.58
C PRO A 635 19.19 -13.69 8.61
N GLU A 636 18.78 -14.90 9.00
CA GLU A 636 18.91 -16.12 8.19
C GLU A 636 17.76 -16.28 7.16
N ARG A 637 16.70 -15.44 7.21
CA ARG A 637 15.56 -15.53 6.29
C ARG A 637 15.84 -14.76 4.99
N GLU A 638 16.45 -15.44 4.04
CA GLU A 638 16.83 -14.92 2.70
C GLU A 638 15.70 -14.18 1.98
N LEU A 639 14.46 -14.65 2.15
CA LEU A 639 13.25 -14.06 1.56
C LEU A 639 13.23 -12.53 1.69
N TYR A 640 13.51 -11.99 2.87
CA TYR A 640 13.43 -10.53 3.08
C TYR A 640 14.54 -9.79 2.32
N ALA A 641 15.75 -10.35 2.24
CA ALA A 641 16.82 -9.79 1.42
C ALA A 641 16.50 -9.88 -0.08
N ALA A 642 15.84 -10.96 -0.53
CA ALA A 642 15.39 -11.10 -1.92
C ALA A 642 14.32 -10.06 -2.29
N GLN A 643 13.35 -9.82 -1.40
CA GLN A 643 12.32 -8.78 -1.58
C GLN A 643 12.94 -7.38 -1.66
N MET A 644 13.89 -7.08 -0.78
CA MET A 644 14.66 -5.83 -0.86
C MET A 644 15.40 -5.72 -2.20
N GLU A 645 16.14 -6.75 -2.60
CA GLU A 645 16.91 -6.76 -3.84
C GLU A 645 16.03 -6.46 -5.06
N GLN A 646 14.86 -7.09 -5.17
CA GLN A 646 13.93 -6.86 -6.28
C GLN A 646 13.50 -5.39 -6.37
N SER A 647 13.00 -4.80 -5.29
CA SER A 647 12.53 -3.41 -5.32
C SER A 647 13.68 -2.41 -5.52
N ILE A 648 14.87 -2.69 -4.99
CA ILE A 648 16.05 -1.85 -5.19
C ILE A 648 16.41 -1.80 -6.68
N TYR A 649 16.69 -2.96 -7.29
CA TYR A 649 17.22 -3.00 -8.66
C TYR A 649 16.21 -2.54 -9.71
N ASN A 650 14.92 -2.73 -9.47
CA ASN A 650 13.91 -2.58 -10.51
C ASN A 650 13.06 -1.32 -10.32
N ILE A 651 12.61 -1.01 -9.12
CA ILE A 651 11.74 0.15 -8.88
C ILE A 651 12.58 1.37 -8.50
N VAL A 652 13.33 1.26 -7.41
CA VAL A 652 13.99 2.44 -6.81
C VAL A 652 15.15 2.91 -7.67
N LEU A 653 16.02 2.04 -8.19
CA LEU A 653 17.06 2.45 -9.15
C LEU A 653 16.46 3.04 -10.44
N ALA A 654 15.32 2.54 -10.92
CA ALA A 654 14.67 3.03 -12.14
C ALA A 654 14.02 4.41 -11.96
N SER A 655 13.65 4.76 -10.71
CA SER A 655 13.08 6.07 -10.37
C SER A 655 14.05 7.23 -10.60
N GLN A 656 15.37 6.99 -10.57
CA GLN A 656 16.37 8.05 -10.68
C GLN A 656 16.71 8.37 -12.15
N GLY A 657 16.68 9.65 -12.51
CA GLY A 657 17.14 10.17 -13.80
C GLY A 657 18.68 10.25 -13.89
N GLU A 658 19.19 10.59 -15.08
CA GLU A 658 20.64 10.72 -15.29
C GLU A 658 21.28 11.87 -14.48
N ASP A 659 20.50 12.92 -14.22
CA ASP A 659 20.89 14.09 -13.42
C ASP A 659 20.52 13.95 -11.93
N GLY A 660 20.11 12.75 -11.51
CA GLY A 660 19.70 12.45 -10.14
C GLY A 660 18.26 12.85 -9.79
N CYS A 661 17.50 13.50 -10.67
CA CYS A 661 16.08 13.76 -10.44
C CYS A 661 15.30 12.47 -10.17
N ILE A 662 14.18 12.58 -9.46
CA ILE A 662 13.39 11.41 -9.05
C ILE A 662 12.03 11.41 -9.76
N ARG A 663 11.60 10.25 -10.22
CA ARG A 663 10.27 10.00 -10.79
C ARG A 663 9.27 9.72 -9.68
N TYR A 664 8.05 10.24 -9.83
CA TYR A 664 6.95 9.88 -8.96
C TYR A 664 6.49 8.46 -9.27
N PHE A 665 6.14 8.20 -10.54
CA PHE A 665 5.65 6.91 -11.00
C PHE A 665 6.69 6.14 -11.81
N ASN A 666 6.74 4.83 -11.59
CA ASN A 666 7.59 3.90 -12.32
C ASN A 666 6.74 3.19 -13.37
N HIS A 667 6.42 3.89 -14.47
CA HIS A 667 5.64 3.34 -15.57
C HIS A 667 6.20 2.00 -16.05
N MET A 668 5.32 1.02 -16.27
CA MET A 668 5.68 -0.33 -16.71
C MET A 668 5.45 -0.56 -18.20
N ASN A 669 4.84 0.40 -18.89
CA ASN A 669 4.48 0.36 -20.30
C ASN A 669 4.64 1.76 -20.92
N GLY A 670 4.78 1.85 -22.24
CA GLY A 670 4.89 3.13 -22.92
C GLY A 670 6.27 3.76 -22.72
N ARG A 671 6.35 4.84 -21.93
CA ARG A 671 7.59 5.57 -21.62
C ARG A 671 7.69 5.86 -20.13
N LYS A 672 8.91 6.00 -19.63
CA LYS A 672 9.14 6.38 -18.23
C LYS A 672 8.58 7.77 -17.96
N ASP A 673 8.06 7.94 -16.74
CA ASP A 673 7.64 9.24 -16.23
C ASP A 673 8.80 10.25 -16.19
N ILE A 674 8.47 11.53 -16.18
CA ILE A 674 9.46 12.62 -16.19
C ILE A 674 9.99 12.82 -14.77
N PRO A 675 11.30 12.72 -14.54
CA PRO A 675 11.88 12.93 -13.22
C PRO A 675 11.96 14.41 -12.86
N GLY A 676 11.81 14.76 -11.57
CA GLY A 676 11.73 16.14 -11.08
C GLY A 676 12.50 16.46 -9.79
N ARG A 677 12.34 17.72 -9.36
CA ARG A 677 12.82 18.30 -8.07
C ARG A 677 11.73 19.18 -7.44
N TYR A 678 10.50 18.67 -7.40
CA TYR A 678 9.29 19.38 -6.99
C TYR A 678 8.96 19.28 -5.49
N ASN A 679 9.79 18.59 -4.69
CA ASN A 679 9.50 18.24 -3.29
C ASN A 679 8.32 17.26 -3.13
N THR A 680 8.14 16.35 -4.08
CA THR A 680 7.13 15.29 -3.96
C THR A 680 7.45 14.32 -2.82
N CYS A 681 6.45 13.56 -2.38
CA CYS A 681 6.63 12.47 -1.42
C CYS A 681 7.70 11.47 -1.87
N CYS A 682 7.71 11.13 -3.17
CA CYS A 682 8.70 10.23 -3.79
C CYS A 682 10.11 10.78 -3.75
N GLU A 683 10.29 12.09 -3.96
CA GLU A 683 11.59 12.74 -3.83
C GLU A 683 12.13 12.68 -2.41
N ILE A 684 11.26 12.90 -1.40
CA ILE A 684 11.61 12.80 0.03
C ILE A 684 12.11 11.40 0.37
N GLN A 685 11.34 10.37 0.02
CA GLN A 685 11.69 8.99 0.36
C GLN A 685 12.90 8.50 -0.44
N ALA A 686 12.97 8.78 -1.74
CA ALA A 686 14.03 8.29 -2.61
C ALA A 686 15.39 8.91 -2.27
N THR A 687 15.48 10.23 -2.03
CA THR A 687 16.78 10.85 -1.71
C THR A 687 17.34 10.36 -0.37
N ALA A 688 16.47 10.16 0.63
CA ALA A 688 16.85 9.55 1.90
C ALA A 688 17.28 8.09 1.70
N PHE A 689 16.56 7.32 0.87
CA PHE A 689 16.91 5.95 0.54
C PHE A 689 18.29 5.86 -0.14
N PHE A 690 18.57 6.69 -1.15
CA PHE A 690 19.85 6.65 -1.85
C PHE A 690 21.02 6.99 -0.93
N GLY A 691 20.84 7.91 0.03
CA GLY A 691 21.84 8.15 1.07
C GLY A 691 22.07 6.92 1.96
N LYS A 692 21.02 6.14 2.26
CA LYS A 692 21.09 4.90 3.04
C LYS A 692 21.60 3.69 2.26
N LEU A 693 21.72 3.78 0.93
CA LEU A 693 21.98 2.63 0.07
C LEU A 693 23.14 1.71 0.52
N PRO A 694 24.29 2.23 1.02
CA PRO A 694 25.39 1.37 1.50
C PRO A 694 24.98 0.43 2.64
N GLN A 695 24.04 0.83 3.50
CA GLN A 695 23.66 0.08 4.70
C GLN A 695 23.02 -1.27 4.39
N TYR A 696 22.45 -1.45 3.20
CA TYR A 696 21.73 -2.67 2.82
C TYR A 696 22.64 -3.79 2.31
N ILE A 697 23.93 -3.50 2.06
CA ILE A 697 24.89 -4.49 1.54
C ILE A 697 25.23 -5.52 2.62
N TYR A 698 25.44 -5.06 3.84
CA TYR A 698 25.87 -5.88 4.96
C TYR A 698 24.91 -5.76 6.14
N MET A 699 24.94 -6.74 7.02
CA MET A 699 24.29 -6.66 8.32
C MET A 699 25.20 -7.30 9.37
N LEU A 700 25.48 -6.57 10.43
CA LEU A 700 26.39 -7.00 11.48
C LEU A 700 25.67 -7.91 12.48
N ALA A 701 26.40 -8.85 13.06
CA ALA A 701 25.94 -9.69 14.16
C ALA A 701 27.02 -9.74 15.24
N ASP A 702 26.67 -10.17 16.44
CA ASP A 702 27.63 -10.23 17.56
C ASP A 702 28.85 -11.11 17.27
N ASP A 703 28.70 -12.11 16.39
CA ASP A 703 29.75 -13.07 16.02
C ASP A 703 30.28 -12.92 14.58
N GLY A 704 29.94 -11.84 13.87
CA GLY A 704 30.40 -11.63 12.49
C GLY A 704 29.49 -10.77 11.63
N VAL A 705 29.36 -11.15 10.36
CA VAL A 705 28.68 -10.33 9.34
C VAL A 705 27.90 -11.18 8.34
N TYR A 706 26.74 -10.67 7.94
CA TYR A 706 25.93 -11.13 6.82
C TYR A 706 26.23 -10.26 5.59
N VAL A 707 26.42 -10.90 4.45
CA VAL A 707 26.54 -10.26 3.12
C VAL A 707 25.22 -10.49 2.39
N ASN A 708 24.41 -9.42 2.29
CA ASN A 708 23.03 -9.48 1.79
C ASN A 708 22.95 -9.15 0.29
N LEU A 709 23.61 -8.07 -0.14
CA LEU A 709 23.60 -7.59 -1.52
C LEU A 709 25.03 -7.60 -2.09
N PHE A 710 25.14 -7.70 -3.41
CA PHE A 710 26.43 -7.78 -4.09
C PHE A 710 26.72 -6.48 -4.84
N ALA A 711 27.54 -5.64 -4.23
CA ALA A 711 28.00 -4.39 -4.83
C ALA A 711 29.44 -4.16 -4.42
N GLY A 712 30.25 -3.64 -5.35
CA GLY A 712 31.64 -3.28 -5.04
C GLY A 712 31.66 -2.33 -3.84
N SER A 713 32.33 -2.72 -2.76
CA SER A 713 32.29 -2.00 -1.50
C SER A 713 33.38 -2.42 -0.52
N ASP A 714 33.66 -1.58 0.47
CA ASP A 714 34.40 -1.92 1.68
C ASP A 714 33.44 -1.87 2.89
N ILE A 715 33.69 -2.70 3.89
CA ILE A 715 33.14 -2.51 5.24
C ILE A 715 34.22 -2.73 6.30
N ARG A 716 34.22 -1.92 7.36
CA ARG A 716 35.02 -2.13 8.58
C ARG A 716 34.11 -2.30 9.78
N PHE A 717 34.41 -3.27 10.65
CA PHE A 717 33.61 -3.57 11.84
C PHE A 717 34.45 -4.30 12.90
N GLU A 718 33.86 -4.56 14.07
CA GLU A 718 34.51 -5.28 15.16
C GLU A 718 33.68 -6.49 15.61
N VAL A 719 34.38 -7.56 16.01
CA VAL A 719 33.81 -8.73 16.70
C VAL A 719 34.66 -8.97 17.95
N ASP A 720 34.02 -9.05 19.12
CA ASP A 720 34.70 -9.14 20.42
C ASP A 720 35.80 -8.07 20.64
N GLY A 721 35.58 -6.84 20.13
CA GLY A 721 36.52 -5.73 20.21
C GLY A 721 37.77 -5.89 19.34
N ARG A 722 37.73 -6.78 18.35
CA ARG A 722 38.83 -7.03 17.40
C ARG A 722 38.41 -6.56 16.00
N PRO A 723 39.28 -5.83 15.27
CA PRO A 723 38.92 -5.22 14.00
C PRO A 723 38.91 -6.23 12.85
N TYR A 724 37.88 -6.19 12.03
CA TYR A 724 37.73 -6.94 10.78
C TYR A 724 37.32 -6.01 9.64
N GLY A 725 37.54 -6.47 8.41
CA GLY A 725 37.05 -5.78 7.22
C GLY A 725 36.80 -6.71 6.05
N ILE A 726 35.95 -6.27 5.13
CA ILE A 726 35.67 -6.95 3.87
C ILE A 726 35.76 -5.95 2.73
N HIS A 727 36.62 -6.24 1.76
CA HIS A 727 36.63 -5.58 0.45
C HIS A 727 35.94 -6.49 -0.58
N MET A 728 34.73 -6.12 -1.01
CA MET A 728 33.99 -6.79 -2.06
C MET A 728 34.34 -6.19 -3.42
N ASN A 729 34.92 -7.02 -4.30
CA ASN A 729 35.15 -6.69 -5.70
C ASN A 729 34.16 -7.45 -6.59
N THR A 730 33.23 -6.72 -7.20
CA THR A 730 32.28 -7.24 -8.19
C THR A 730 31.80 -6.12 -9.11
N LYS A 731 31.35 -6.49 -10.32
CA LYS A 731 30.60 -5.60 -11.22
C LYS A 731 29.13 -6.03 -11.34
N PHE A 732 28.63 -6.82 -10.39
CA PHE A 732 27.22 -7.19 -10.33
C PHE A 732 26.31 -5.95 -10.45
N PRO A 733 25.25 -6.00 -11.27
CA PRO A 733 24.71 -7.18 -11.96
C PRO A 733 25.29 -7.42 -13.37
N TYR A 734 26.30 -6.66 -13.81
CA TYR A 734 26.88 -6.81 -15.15
C TYR A 734 27.80 -8.03 -15.30
N THR A 735 28.31 -8.56 -14.18
CA THR A 735 29.11 -9.79 -14.12
C THR A 735 28.59 -10.68 -13.00
N LYS A 736 28.89 -11.97 -13.07
CA LYS A 736 28.38 -12.97 -12.11
C LYS A 736 29.36 -13.21 -10.96
N GLU A 737 30.62 -12.84 -11.14
CA GLU A 737 31.71 -13.09 -10.21
C GLU A 737 31.68 -12.12 -9.02
N VAL A 738 31.86 -12.68 -7.82
CA VAL A 738 32.02 -11.94 -6.57
C VAL A 738 33.28 -12.43 -5.85
N SER A 739 34.09 -11.49 -5.37
CA SER A 739 35.32 -11.76 -4.65
C SER A 739 35.36 -10.90 -3.39
N LEU A 740 35.45 -11.51 -2.22
CA LEU A 740 35.58 -10.85 -0.91
C LEU A 740 37.00 -11.04 -0.41
N HIS A 741 37.68 -9.94 -0.10
CA HIS A 741 39.01 -9.95 0.50
C HIS A 741 38.85 -9.55 1.96
N LEU A 742 39.31 -10.41 2.86
CA LEU A 742 39.13 -10.23 4.29
C LEU A 742 40.35 -9.57 4.91
N SER A 743 40.10 -8.60 5.79
CA SER A 743 41.07 -8.12 6.76
C SER A 743 40.73 -8.71 8.13
N ALA A 744 41.69 -9.39 8.74
CA ALA A 744 41.49 -10.08 10.01
C ALA A 744 42.73 -9.94 10.92
N PRO A 745 42.56 -9.82 12.25
CA PRO A 745 43.66 -9.80 13.19
C PRO A 745 44.21 -11.23 13.38
N ALA A 746 45.46 -11.35 13.84
CA ALA A 746 46.08 -12.67 14.05
C ALA A 746 45.27 -13.57 14.99
N GLY A 747 44.87 -14.77 14.56
CA GLY A 747 43.96 -15.64 15.31
C GLY A 747 42.51 -15.13 15.35
N GLY A 748 42.09 -14.39 14.33
CA GLY A 748 40.74 -13.88 14.20
C GLY A 748 39.76 -15.00 13.87
N ASN A 749 38.65 -15.05 14.60
CA ASN A 749 37.54 -15.96 14.33
C ASN A 749 36.25 -15.11 14.30
N MET A 750 35.58 -15.14 13.16
CA MET A 750 34.26 -14.52 12.94
C MET A 750 33.49 -15.35 11.93
N LYS A 751 32.17 -15.24 11.94
CA LYS A 751 31.33 -15.86 10.92
C LYS A 751 31.08 -14.90 9.78
N VAL A 752 31.36 -15.36 8.55
CA VAL A 752 30.94 -14.68 7.33
C VAL A 752 29.76 -15.44 6.75
N ARG A 753 28.60 -14.79 6.70
CA ARG A 753 27.36 -15.40 6.22
C ARG A 753 27.01 -14.85 4.87
N LEU A 754 27.03 -15.70 3.85
CA LEU A 754 26.82 -15.28 2.46
C LEU A 754 25.42 -15.66 2.01
N ARG A 755 24.66 -14.67 1.54
CA ARG A 755 23.37 -14.95 0.90
C ARG A 755 23.59 -15.75 -0.38
N ILE A 756 22.81 -16.80 -0.57
CA ILE A 756 22.67 -17.48 -1.86
C ILE A 756 21.30 -17.14 -2.42
N PRO A 757 21.21 -16.26 -3.44
CA PRO A 757 19.93 -15.72 -3.86
C PRO A 757 18.97 -16.79 -4.37
N SER A 758 17.70 -16.71 -3.98
CA SER A 758 16.65 -17.63 -4.41
C SER A 758 16.39 -17.67 -5.93
N TRP A 759 16.86 -16.67 -6.68
CA TRP A 759 16.80 -16.66 -8.14
C TRP A 759 17.92 -17.46 -8.83
N THR A 760 18.94 -17.93 -8.10
CA THR A 760 20.02 -18.76 -8.67
C THR A 760 19.49 -20.14 -9.12
N THR A 761 20.07 -20.71 -10.17
CA THR A 761 19.57 -21.96 -10.80
C THR A 761 19.95 -23.25 -10.11
N GLY A 762 20.85 -23.20 -9.14
CA GLY A 762 21.37 -24.38 -8.47
C GLY A 762 22.38 -24.00 -7.39
N PRO A 763 23.04 -25.00 -6.79
CA PRO A 763 24.01 -24.75 -5.73
C PRO A 763 25.14 -23.83 -6.20
N VAL A 764 25.48 -22.85 -5.37
CA VAL A 764 26.61 -21.93 -5.59
C VAL A 764 27.79 -22.46 -4.80
N GLU A 765 28.83 -22.91 -5.51
CA GLU A 765 30.10 -23.28 -4.91
C GLU A 765 30.84 -22.04 -4.41
N VAL A 766 31.36 -22.12 -3.19
CA VAL A 766 32.11 -21.05 -2.55
C VAL A 766 33.52 -21.54 -2.24
N CYS A 767 34.48 -20.79 -2.76
CA CYS A 767 35.89 -21.06 -2.61
C CYS A 767 36.50 -20.14 -1.56
N ILE A 768 37.40 -20.67 -0.73
CA ILE A 768 38.33 -19.88 0.08
C ILE A 768 39.74 -20.16 -0.43
N ASN A 769 40.46 -19.10 -0.82
CA ASN A 769 41.82 -19.18 -1.36
C ASN A 769 41.96 -20.23 -2.50
N GLY A 770 40.94 -20.32 -3.36
CA GLY A 770 40.88 -21.26 -4.50
C GLY A 770 40.45 -22.69 -4.16
N ILE A 771 40.09 -22.99 -2.91
CA ILE A 771 39.60 -24.31 -2.48
C ILE A 771 38.11 -24.23 -2.22
N VAL A 772 37.31 -25.09 -2.86
CA VAL A 772 35.86 -25.20 -2.57
C VAL A 772 35.67 -25.69 -1.13
N VAL A 773 35.02 -24.88 -0.30
CA VAL A 773 34.77 -25.20 1.12
C VAL A 773 33.30 -25.42 1.44
N ALA A 774 32.39 -24.88 0.63
CA ALA A 774 30.95 -24.97 0.81
C ALA A 774 30.23 -24.90 -0.53
N ALA A 775 29.00 -25.40 -0.57
CA ALA A 775 28.06 -25.19 -1.67
C ALA A 775 26.70 -24.87 -1.08
N GLY A 776 26.20 -23.66 -1.33
CA GLY A 776 24.93 -23.20 -0.77
C GLY A 776 23.79 -23.31 -1.76
N LYS A 777 22.58 -23.55 -1.26
CA LYS A 777 21.35 -23.72 -2.06
C LYS A 777 20.66 -22.37 -2.30
N PRO A 778 19.93 -22.20 -3.41
CA PRO A 778 19.10 -21.02 -3.63
C PRO A 778 18.16 -20.76 -2.44
N GLY A 779 18.15 -19.53 -1.92
CA GLY A 779 17.23 -19.10 -0.87
C GLY A 779 17.73 -19.32 0.56
N GLU A 780 19.03 -19.50 0.78
CA GLU A 780 19.62 -19.66 2.12
C GLU A 780 20.81 -18.73 2.34
N TYR A 781 21.26 -18.64 3.60
CA TYR A 781 22.58 -18.12 3.94
C TYR A 781 23.52 -19.28 4.26
N ILE A 782 24.72 -19.27 3.66
CA ILE A 782 25.78 -20.17 4.10
C ILE A 782 26.62 -19.50 5.16
N THR A 783 26.95 -20.21 6.24
CA THR A 783 27.86 -19.72 7.27
C THR A 783 29.26 -20.28 7.04
N LEU A 784 30.23 -19.40 6.86
CA LEU A 784 31.65 -19.73 6.82
C LEU A 784 32.28 -19.39 8.17
N GLU A 785 32.79 -20.40 8.86
CA GLU A 785 33.38 -20.29 10.19
C GLU A 785 34.74 -21.00 10.21
N GLN A 786 35.81 -20.22 10.34
CA GLN A 786 37.19 -20.69 10.46
C GLN A 786 38.08 -19.59 11.06
N GLU A 787 39.35 -19.90 11.30
CA GLU A 787 40.36 -18.90 11.65
C GLU A 787 40.77 -18.12 10.40
N TRP A 788 40.42 -16.83 10.36
CA TRP A 788 40.69 -15.95 9.23
C TRP A 788 42.06 -15.30 9.34
N GLN A 789 42.77 -15.23 8.21
CA GLN A 789 44.02 -14.50 8.05
C GLN A 789 43.82 -13.25 7.20
N ASP A 790 44.64 -12.23 7.46
CA ASP A 790 44.65 -11.04 6.62
C ASP A 790 44.99 -11.41 5.17
N GLY A 791 44.14 -10.99 4.24
CA GLY A 791 44.24 -11.31 2.82
C GLY A 791 43.53 -12.59 2.38
N ASP A 792 42.86 -13.32 3.29
CA ASP A 792 42.00 -14.44 2.89
C ASP A 792 40.93 -13.99 1.88
N ARG A 793 40.68 -14.85 0.90
CA ARG A 793 39.81 -14.52 -0.23
C ARG A 793 38.67 -15.51 -0.36
N ILE A 794 37.44 -15.01 -0.30
CA ILE A 794 36.22 -15.79 -0.58
C ILE A 794 35.76 -15.47 -2.00
N GLU A 795 35.51 -16.49 -2.81
CA GLU A 795 35.11 -16.34 -4.22
C GLU A 795 33.92 -17.23 -4.56
N PHE A 796 32.99 -16.68 -5.34
CA PHE A 796 31.85 -17.42 -5.87
C PHE A 796 31.30 -16.72 -7.13
N SER A 797 30.47 -17.44 -7.88
CA SER A 797 29.77 -16.91 -9.05
C SER A 797 28.27 -17.08 -8.87
N LEU A 798 27.49 -16.07 -9.23
CA LEU A 798 26.04 -16.05 -9.10
C LEU A 798 25.40 -16.40 -10.45
N PRO A 799 24.95 -17.66 -10.66
CA PRO A 799 24.41 -18.09 -11.94
C PRO A 799 23.03 -17.48 -12.20
N MET A 800 23.00 -16.37 -12.92
CA MET A 800 21.76 -15.73 -13.40
C MET A 800 21.17 -16.53 -14.58
N THR A 801 19.85 -16.72 -14.55
CA THR A 801 19.04 -17.27 -15.65
C THR A 801 17.80 -16.41 -15.88
N PHE A 802 17.17 -16.61 -17.04
CA PHE A 802 15.84 -16.09 -17.29
C PHE A 802 14.75 -16.88 -16.56
N LYS A 803 13.74 -16.16 -16.06
CA LYS A 803 12.43 -16.70 -15.67
C LYS A 803 11.34 -15.90 -16.39
N ALA A 804 10.25 -16.58 -16.71
CA ALA A 804 9.03 -15.98 -17.23
C ALA A 804 7.91 -16.20 -16.21
N GLU A 805 7.20 -15.15 -15.86
CA GLU A 805 6.08 -15.17 -14.93
C GLU A 805 4.85 -14.62 -15.65
N ARG A 806 3.80 -15.44 -15.75
CA ARG A 806 2.56 -15.06 -16.42
C ARG A 806 1.86 -13.96 -15.63
N TYR A 807 1.39 -12.93 -16.34
CA TYR A 807 0.61 -11.85 -15.75
C TYR A 807 -0.86 -12.24 -15.65
N ILE A 808 -1.38 -12.24 -14.43
CA ILE A 808 -2.74 -12.67 -14.09
C ILE A 808 -3.70 -11.50 -13.77
N GLY A 809 -3.27 -10.25 -14.02
CA GLY A 809 -4.04 -9.06 -13.65
C GLY A 809 -5.10 -8.62 -14.66
N ARG A 810 -5.60 -7.38 -14.48
CA ARG A 810 -6.72 -6.80 -15.24
C ARG A 810 -6.38 -6.36 -16.67
N ASP A 811 -5.19 -5.82 -16.89
CA ASP A 811 -4.77 -5.30 -18.21
C ASP A 811 -4.41 -6.43 -19.19
N ARG A 812 -5.42 -7.22 -19.59
CA ARG A 812 -5.30 -8.28 -20.60
C ARG A 812 -5.31 -7.68 -22.00
N VAL A 813 -4.70 -8.39 -22.94
CA VAL A 813 -4.70 -8.03 -24.37
C VAL A 813 -5.39 -9.16 -25.13
N ASP A 814 -6.41 -8.82 -25.92
CA ASP A 814 -7.21 -9.79 -26.65
C ASP A 814 -6.36 -10.75 -27.51
N GLY A 815 -6.62 -12.05 -27.35
CA GLY A 815 -5.94 -13.12 -28.09
C GLY A 815 -4.44 -13.25 -27.80
N CYS A 816 -3.99 -12.78 -26.63
CA CYS A 816 -2.61 -12.87 -26.16
C CYS A 816 -2.56 -13.24 -24.67
N GLU A 817 -1.42 -13.76 -24.23
CA GLU A 817 -1.04 -13.75 -22.82
C GLU A 817 0.03 -12.68 -22.56
N ARG A 818 0.22 -12.29 -21.31
CA ARG A 818 1.25 -11.33 -20.92
C ARG A 818 2.21 -11.98 -19.95
N TYR A 819 3.49 -11.65 -20.06
CA TYR A 819 4.55 -12.22 -19.22
C TYR A 819 5.50 -11.15 -18.73
N ALA A 820 5.90 -11.23 -17.46
CA ALA A 820 7.08 -10.56 -16.95
C ALA A 820 8.30 -11.47 -17.15
N PHE A 821 9.43 -10.90 -17.53
CA PHE A 821 10.69 -11.61 -17.64
C PHE A 821 11.68 -11.09 -16.62
N SER A 822 12.38 -11.98 -15.94
CA SER A 822 13.50 -11.60 -15.05
C SER A 822 14.78 -12.31 -15.45
N TYR A 823 15.93 -11.64 -15.31
CA TYR A 823 17.27 -12.23 -15.44
C TYR A 823 18.04 -12.03 -14.14
N GLY A 824 18.17 -13.09 -13.33
CA GLY A 824 18.58 -12.95 -11.93
C GLY A 824 17.57 -12.08 -11.14
N PRO A 825 18.00 -11.01 -10.45
CA PRO A 825 17.07 -10.12 -9.75
C PRO A 825 16.46 -9.02 -10.64
N LEU A 826 16.86 -8.95 -11.91
CA LEU A 826 16.51 -7.83 -12.78
C LEU A 826 15.19 -8.10 -13.51
N LEU A 827 14.22 -7.22 -13.33
CA LEU A 827 13.05 -7.11 -14.19
C LEU A 827 13.51 -6.63 -15.57
N MET A 828 13.11 -7.37 -16.60
CA MET A 828 13.46 -7.09 -17.98
C MET A 828 12.28 -6.42 -18.70
N ALA A 829 12.61 -5.60 -19.68
CA ALA A 829 11.65 -4.87 -20.49
C ALA A 829 11.96 -5.06 -21.97
N VAL A 830 10.91 -5.27 -22.75
CA VAL A 830 10.98 -5.26 -24.21
C VAL A 830 11.01 -3.80 -24.65
N ARG A 831 12.15 -3.33 -25.13
CA ARG A 831 12.35 -1.99 -25.67
C ARG A 831 12.16 -1.99 -27.18
N GLY A 832 11.31 -1.11 -27.69
CA GLY A 832 11.00 -0.96 -29.11
C GLY A 832 9.75 -0.12 -29.36
N PRO A 833 9.33 0.03 -30.64
CA PRO A 833 8.10 0.74 -30.98
C PRO A 833 6.87 0.00 -30.41
N LEU A 834 5.82 0.75 -30.04
CA LEU A 834 4.56 0.16 -29.59
C LEU A 834 3.79 -0.42 -30.78
N SER A 835 2.99 -1.46 -30.55
CA SER A 835 2.21 -2.12 -31.60
C SER A 835 0.93 -1.34 -31.92
N ASP A 836 0.62 -1.22 -33.22
CA ASP A 836 -0.62 -0.60 -33.67
C ASP A 836 -1.85 -1.44 -33.27
N ASN A 837 -2.91 -0.77 -32.80
CA ASN A 837 -4.18 -1.39 -32.38
C ASN A 837 -4.08 -2.43 -31.25
N CYS A 838 -2.94 -2.50 -30.55
CA CYS A 838 -2.76 -3.34 -29.36
C CYS A 838 -2.73 -2.43 -28.13
N LEU A 839 -3.75 -2.51 -27.28
CA LEU A 839 -3.95 -1.59 -26.17
C LEU A 839 -3.87 -2.34 -24.83
N GLN A 840 -3.16 -1.75 -23.87
CA GLN A 840 -3.13 -2.18 -22.48
C GLN A 840 -4.37 -1.69 -21.73
N ALA A 841 -4.74 -0.44 -21.98
CA ALA A 841 -5.95 0.19 -21.50
C ALA A 841 -6.51 1.08 -22.62
N LYS A 842 -7.71 1.63 -22.44
CA LYS A 842 -8.29 2.56 -23.40
C LYS A 842 -7.30 3.71 -23.69
N ASP A 843 -6.95 3.87 -24.96
CA ASP A 843 -5.98 4.86 -25.46
C ASP A 843 -4.51 4.67 -24.99
N GLU A 844 -4.15 3.50 -24.46
CA GLU A 844 -2.78 3.19 -24.02
C GLU A 844 -2.17 2.02 -24.84
N PRO A 845 -1.33 2.29 -25.86
CA PRO A 845 -0.73 1.23 -26.67
C PRO A 845 0.34 0.42 -25.92
N THR A 846 0.52 -0.84 -26.33
CA THR A 846 1.50 -1.78 -25.75
C THR A 846 2.21 -2.59 -26.83
N ILE A 847 3.19 -3.43 -26.46
CA ILE A 847 3.95 -4.26 -27.41
C ILE A 847 3.37 -5.67 -27.44
N ARG A 848 3.01 -6.14 -28.65
CA ARG A 848 2.71 -7.54 -28.95
C ARG A 848 3.84 -8.13 -29.81
N LEU A 849 4.36 -9.28 -29.41
CA LEU A 849 5.32 -10.06 -30.19
C LEU A 849 4.66 -11.33 -30.74
N SER A 850 5.15 -11.83 -31.87
CA SER A 850 4.57 -13.02 -32.54
C SER A 850 5.09 -14.36 -31.99
N LEU A 851 5.58 -14.37 -30.75
CA LEU A 851 6.27 -15.48 -30.10
C LEU A 851 5.49 -15.93 -28.86
N SER A 852 5.61 -17.21 -28.48
CA SER A 852 5.31 -17.65 -27.10
C SER A 852 6.39 -17.20 -26.12
N ALA A 853 6.15 -17.32 -24.82
CA ALA A 853 7.15 -17.04 -23.80
C ALA A 853 8.39 -17.96 -23.93
N GLU A 854 8.18 -19.25 -24.22
CA GLU A 854 9.25 -20.23 -24.43
C GLU A 854 10.06 -19.92 -25.68
N GLU A 855 9.39 -19.57 -26.78
CA GLU A 855 10.06 -19.19 -28.03
C GLU A 855 10.91 -17.93 -27.86
N LEU A 856 10.39 -16.92 -27.14
CA LEU A 856 11.13 -15.71 -26.81
C LEU A 856 12.40 -16.07 -26.05
N LEU A 857 12.29 -16.83 -24.96
CA LEU A 857 13.44 -17.23 -24.14
C LEU A 857 14.46 -18.06 -24.90
N ALA A 858 14.01 -19.01 -25.72
CA ALA A 858 14.89 -19.84 -26.56
C ALA A 858 15.60 -19.04 -27.66
N GLY A 859 15.02 -17.92 -28.08
CA GLY A 859 15.54 -17.02 -29.12
C GLY A 859 16.44 -15.88 -28.61
N LEU A 860 16.69 -15.77 -27.30
CA LEU A 860 17.52 -14.69 -26.75
C LEU A 860 19.00 -14.90 -27.04
N THR A 861 19.67 -13.85 -27.52
CA THR A 861 21.13 -13.84 -27.73
C THR A 861 21.74 -12.56 -27.15
N GLU A 862 22.83 -12.69 -26.38
CA GLU A 862 23.57 -11.54 -25.84
C GLU A 862 24.11 -10.64 -26.95
N THR A 863 24.05 -9.33 -26.76
CA THR A 863 24.69 -8.35 -27.65
C THR A 863 26.07 -7.96 -27.15
N ASP A 864 26.71 -7.01 -27.82
CA ASP A 864 27.96 -6.39 -27.37
C ASP A 864 27.79 -5.51 -26.12
N LYS A 865 26.54 -5.16 -25.77
CA LYS A 865 26.23 -4.39 -24.57
C LYS A 865 25.86 -5.31 -23.40
N PRO A 866 26.43 -5.09 -22.21
CA PRO A 866 26.09 -5.90 -21.02
C PRO A 866 24.59 -5.88 -20.73
N LEU A 867 24.03 -7.06 -20.46
CA LEU A 867 22.62 -7.29 -20.12
C LEU A 867 21.61 -6.89 -21.21
N GLU A 868 22.04 -6.62 -22.45
CA GLU A 868 21.15 -6.41 -23.58
C GLU A 868 21.08 -7.69 -24.43
N PHE A 869 19.86 -8.10 -24.77
CA PHE A 869 19.61 -9.32 -25.52
C PHE A 869 18.80 -9.02 -26.79
N SER A 870 19.23 -9.59 -27.92
CA SER A 870 18.43 -9.61 -29.16
C SER A 870 17.40 -10.71 -29.10
N ILE A 871 16.23 -10.46 -29.68
CA ILE A 871 15.11 -11.41 -29.74
C ILE A 871 15.06 -11.98 -31.16
N ALA A 872 15.25 -13.30 -31.31
CA ALA A 872 15.18 -13.95 -32.61
C ALA A 872 13.81 -13.73 -33.27
N ASN A 873 13.80 -13.51 -34.60
CA ASN A 873 12.62 -13.19 -35.40
C ASN A 873 11.91 -11.86 -35.06
N GLU A 874 12.44 -11.07 -34.12
CA GLU A 874 11.90 -9.79 -33.68
C GLU A 874 13.03 -8.73 -33.61
N GLU A 875 13.79 -8.56 -34.71
CA GLU A 875 15.05 -7.79 -34.76
C GLU A 875 14.92 -6.30 -34.37
N THR A 876 13.71 -5.74 -34.40
CA THR A 876 13.41 -4.36 -33.98
C THR A 876 13.47 -4.20 -32.45
N TYR A 877 13.25 -5.27 -31.70
CA TYR A 877 13.09 -5.24 -30.26
C TYR A 877 14.35 -5.72 -29.54
N ARG A 878 14.56 -5.22 -28.32
CA ARG A 878 15.62 -5.69 -27.42
C ARG A 878 15.03 -5.97 -26.05
N LEU A 879 15.51 -7.03 -25.41
CA LEU A 879 15.22 -7.29 -24.00
C LEU A 879 16.35 -6.68 -23.16
N VAL A 880 16.03 -5.75 -22.26
CA VAL A 880 16.99 -5.00 -21.44
C VAL A 880 16.50 -4.87 -20.01
N PRO A 881 17.37 -4.64 -18.99
CA PRO A 881 16.90 -4.37 -17.63
C PRO A 881 16.05 -3.10 -17.59
N TYR A 882 14.90 -3.15 -16.91
CA TYR A 882 13.98 -2.01 -16.83
C TYR A 882 14.65 -0.73 -16.29
N PHE A 883 15.52 -0.85 -15.29
CA PHE A 883 16.25 0.31 -14.74
C PHE A 883 17.17 0.99 -15.77
N SER A 884 17.58 0.28 -16.83
CA SER A 884 18.48 0.82 -17.86
C SER A 884 17.79 1.68 -18.92
N ILE A 885 16.46 1.58 -19.03
CA ILE A 885 15.65 2.38 -19.97
C ILE A 885 15.71 3.85 -19.58
N LYS A 886 15.81 4.73 -20.58
CA LYS A 886 15.86 6.18 -20.39
C LYS A 886 14.54 6.80 -20.85
N ASP A 887 14.45 7.13 -22.13
CA ASP A 887 13.33 7.81 -22.76
C ASP A 887 12.64 6.95 -23.82
N GLU A 888 13.14 5.74 -24.09
CA GLU A 888 12.63 4.88 -25.15
C GLU A 888 11.24 4.31 -24.85
N SER A 889 10.55 3.85 -25.89
CA SER A 889 9.31 3.08 -25.75
C SER A 889 9.60 1.64 -25.30
N PHE A 890 8.77 1.11 -24.40
CA PHE A 890 8.93 -0.24 -23.86
C PHE A 890 7.65 -0.81 -23.25
N THR A 891 7.72 -2.09 -22.86
CA THR A 891 6.85 -2.68 -21.84
C THR A 891 7.61 -3.72 -21.03
N CYS A 892 7.36 -3.79 -19.72
CA CYS A 892 7.86 -4.87 -18.85
C CYS A 892 6.99 -6.14 -18.95
N PHE A 893 5.80 -6.02 -19.55
CA PHE A 893 4.81 -7.08 -19.67
C PHE A 893 4.35 -7.22 -21.13
N PRO A 894 5.22 -7.65 -22.07
CA PRO A 894 4.82 -7.82 -23.46
C PRO A 894 3.65 -8.79 -23.61
N ALA A 895 2.78 -8.52 -24.57
CA ALA A 895 1.75 -9.44 -25.03
C ALA A 895 2.37 -10.45 -26.00
N LEU A 896 2.16 -11.74 -25.76
CA LEU A 896 2.73 -12.88 -26.45
C LEU A 896 1.61 -13.81 -26.93
N ASN A 897 1.91 -14.64 -27.92
CA ASN A 897 0.95 -15.67 -28.35
C ASN A 897 0.80 -16.74 -27.26
N GLN A 898 -0.42 -17.28 -27.16
CA GLN A 898 -0.76 -18.43 -26.32
C GLN A 898 0.01 -19.70 -26.72
#